data_AF-A0A3T0VZ81-F1
#
_entry.id   AF-A0A3T0VZ81-F1
#
_cell.length_a   1.000
_cell.length_b   1.000
_cell.length_c   1.000
_cell.angle_alpha   90.00
_cell.angle_beta   90.00
_cell.angle_gamma   90.00
#
_symmetry.space_group_name_H-M   'P 1'
#
loop_
_entity.id
_entity.type
_entity.pdbx_description
1 polymer ?
#
loop_
_entity_poly.entity_id
_entity_poly.type
_entity_poly.pdbx_seq_one_letter_code
_entity_poly.pdbx_strand_id
1 'polypeptide(L)'
;MTGFNMVPVLLIKREAQPLQLAQLAGKWRYQSANQSDGFELYTDGTYRTSKFNGAERASVSGSTLSVSAAYNTELEMFDPICSIDDPQCVLGYHKTYTVLSKQDDTLFVLINESLSNSEAVIRQFELDNNPGLTQFEAQFFRAELELEVGIDTPSSNYLYEVTAQQTRYWRFFERQHEQGIKQYLFIEGEGATEVAIEQGKLLFGDAQQYQLEIIESTSEGVLVCRYARGNYCQVADQHFLRYEVPAYEVTLDVGPGGEVVTDISGSYILYGRRIGVEISYQQDQVLSSLSGCDLSFDYENERVLHFYGPGIASACHISARFEPWLGSQSARLEMTDPFLGACVDQYNEAPDRHIEFRTHLSCDGQDNLTLTDISGLAQFSQLTSLQLRSAAQISPSALAELNTLTQITELSLSDIAITELDLSSMSGLEKLSLALPELTALTLPQRSALTSLSITQGGPAGLALSGQTSLTRLDLSGSAISRLDLSGLQNLTSLQASNSQLEEITFVDATLPVGKLWLDNTPLSQLELSRFPQLTHAKLDHTQLSALDITENREIYHLSAQHTPLEYFVSARNVPLKKLILSSTQLTSIALTTMPALDWLEIDNARLTTLDLNGSHVEHLSAKGNQLTSLTVPDDAKLRRLWLDDNQIASVKLPEDNPWLYNLSLSGNQLSTFETLGPQNLNSLDLSHNPLTQFGVRLNSRLHTLNLSYTQLEEVDIATMNELRTLVINHTPISQLALEARLKHLDISNTKVTKLHLPDDMENTEIYFAGNTLSSLTATGSQRNIRLFLEGSELSDQAREFLIINQGQIRGFLCRDLSVPAECTILTH
;
A
#
# COMPACT_ATOMS: atom_id res chain seq x y z
N MET A 1 -32.04 66.72 18.51
CA MET A 1 -32.56 66.16 19.78
C MET A 1 -33.16 64.82 19.46
N THR A 2 -32.61 63.83 20.14
CA THR A 2 -32.82 62.39 20.03
C THR A 2 -34.27 61.98 20.25
N GLY A 3 -34.86 61.29 19.29
CA GLY A 3 -35.96 60.37 19.57
C GLY A 3 -35.39 59.17 20.30
N PHE A 4 -35.51 59.16 21.62
CA PHE A 4 -35.24 57.97 22.42
C PHE A 4 -36.36 56.97 22.14
N ASN A 5 -36.04 55.87 21.46
CA ASN A 5 -36.86 54.66 21.52
C ASN A 5 -36.85 54.20 22.98
N MET A 6 -37.98 54.36 23.67
CA MET A 6 -38.18 53.76 24.99
C MET A 6 -38.12 52.24 24.83
N VAL A 7 -37.07 51.62 25.36
CA VAL A 7 -37.04 50.17 25.58
C VAL A 7 -38.04 49.87 26.70
N PRO A 8 -39.06 49.01 26.50
CA PRO A 8 -39.99 48.66 27.56
C PRO A 8 -39.22 48.04 28.74
N VAL A 9 -39.38 48.60 29.94
CA VAL A 9 -38.78 48.08 31.16
C VAL A 9 -39.77 47.13 31.82
N LEU A 10 -39.40 45.85 31.95
CA LEU A 10 -40.18 44.84 32.66
C LEU A 10 -39.91 44.96 34.17
N LEU A 11 -40.97 45.19 34.96
CA LEU A 11 -40.90 45.22 36.43
C LEU A 11 -41.47 43.90 36.97
N ILE A 12 -40.64 43.09 37.62
CA ILE A 12 -41.01 41.77 38.16
C ILE A 12 -41.19 41.88 39.68
N LYS A 13 -42.39 41.59 40.20
CA LYS A 13 -42.64 41.54 41.65
C LYS A 13 -42.12 40.21 42.20
N ARG A 14 -41.14 40.29 43.11
CA ARG A 14 -40.56 39.11 43.76
C ARG A 14 -41.60 38.38 44.60
N GLU A 15 -41.57 37.05 44.56
CA GLU A 15 -42.43 36.22 45.39
C GLU A 15 -42.14 36.40 46.88
N ALA A 16 -43.20 36.37 47.68
CA ALA A 16 -43.15 36.66 49.11
C ALA A 16 -42.77 35.45 49.97
N GLN A 17 -42.97 34.23 49.44
CA GLN A 17 -42.65 32.97 50.11
C GLN A 17 -41.81 32.07 49.19
N PRO A 18 -40.93 31.23 49.74
CA PRO A 18 -40.21 30.24 48.96
C PRO A 18 -41.15 29.21 48.32
N LEU A 19 -40.89 28.84 47.06
CA LEU A 19 -41.64 27.81 46.34
C LEU A 19 -41.07 26.42 46.64
N GLN A 20 -41.94 25.42 46.83
CA GLN A 20 -41.53 24.03 47.03
C GLN A 20 -41.33 23.31 45.69
N LEU A 21 -40.50 22.25 45.67
CA LEU A 21 -40.22 21.44 44.48
C LEU A 21 -41.51 20.95 43.78
N ALA A 22 -42.51 20.51 44.54
CA ALA A 22 -43.79 20.05 43.98
C ALA A 22 -44.55 21.14 43.21
N GLN A 23 -44.31 22.44 43.50
CA GLN A 23 -44.91 23.57 42.79
C GLN A 23 -44.10 24.00 41.55
N LEU A 24 -42.92 23.42 41.39
CA LEU A 24 -41.96 23.69 40.33
C LEU A 24 -41.82 22.49 39.38
N ALA A 25 -42.32 21.31 39.75
CA ALA A 25 -42.32 20.12 38.91
C ALA A 25 -43.18 20.34 37.65
N GLY A 26 -42.68 19.86 36.51
CA GLY A 26 -43.30 20.07 35.20
C GLY A 26 -42.27 20.22 34.08
N LYS A 27 -42.75 20.50 32.86
CA LYS A 27 -41.92 20.90 31.71
C LYS A 27 -41.71 22.41 31.73
N TRP A 28 -40.46 22.82 31.78
CA TRP A 28 -40.06 24.22 31.71
C TRP A 28 -39.66 24.53 30.28
N ARG A 29 -40.28 25.52 29.65
CA ARG A 29 -39.94 25.95 28.28
C ARG A 29 -39.77 27.46 28.23
N TYR A 30 -38.77 27.94 27.50
CA TYR A 30 -38.64 29.36 27.18
C TYR A 30 -38.26 29.57 25.72
N GLN A 31 -38.62 30.73 25.19
CA GLN A 31 -38.18 31.19 23.88
C GLN A 31 -37.21 32.36 24.03
N SER A 32 -36.11 32.29 23.28
CA SER A 32 -35.17 33.38 23.02
C SER A 32 -35.27 33.81 21.56
N ALA A 33 -34.63 34.93 21.20
CA ALA A 33 -34.73 35.54 19.87
C ALA A 33 -34.47 34.58 18.69
N ASN A 34 -33.73 33.50 18.92
CA ASN A 34 -33.38 32.52 17.88
C ASN A 34 -33.75 31.07 18.25
N GLN A 35 -34.26 30.78 19.45
CA GLN A 35 -34.28 29.39 19.97
C GLN A 35 -35.34 29.13 21.05
N SER A 36 -35.99 27.96 20.99
CA SER A 36 -36.74 27.35 22.10
C SER A 36 -35.83 26.37 22.85
N ASP A 37 -35.92 26.33 24.17
CA ASP A 37 -35.11 25.48 25.06
C ASP A 37 -35.86 25.21 26.39
N GLY A 38 -35.41 24.22 27.16
CA GLY A 38 -36.13 23.76 28.34
C GLY A 38 -35.66 22.44 28.94
N PHE A 39 -36.35 22.01 29.99
CA PHE A 39 -36.07 20.76 30.72
C PHE A 39 -37.32 20.20 31.39
N GLU A 40 -37.25 18.93 31.80
CA GLU A 40 -38.27 18.24 32.60
C GLU A 40 -37.80 18.17 34.06
N LEU A 41 -38.67 18.56 34.99
CA LEU A 41 -38.43 18.43 36.43
C LEU A 41 -39.52 17.56 37.07
N TYR A 42 -39.10 16.47 37.69
CA TYR A 42 -39.99 15.54 38.38
C TYR A 42 -40.05 15.83 39.89
N THR A 43 -41.11 15.36 40.55
CA THR A 43 -41.39 15.66 41.97
C THR A 43 -40.38 15.07 42.95
N ASP A 44 -39.62 14.07 42.51
CA ASP A 44 -38.51 13.44 43.25
C ASP A 44 -37.18 14.21 43.11
N GLY A 45 -37.15 15.28 42.31
CA GLY A 45 -35.94 16.06 42.03
C GLY A 45 -35.16 15.55 40.82
N THR A 46 -35.68 14.58 40.08
CA THR A 46 -35.07 14.14 38.82
C THR A 46 -35.21 15.26 37.78
N TYR A 47 -34.07 15.65 37.19
CA TYR A 47 -33.98 16.62 36.10
C TYR A 47 -33.62 15.88 34.83
N ARG A 48 -34.35 16.11 33.74
CA ARG A 48 -34.06 15.50 32.43
C ARG A 48 -34.01 16.56 31.34
N THR A 49 -33.01 16.41 30.48
CA THR A 49 -32.86 17.19 29.24
C THR A 49 -32.45 16.31 28.06
N SER A 50 -32.35 14.98 28.27
CA SER A 50 -31.63 14.01 27.41
C SER A 50 -30.12 14.21 27.31
N LYS A 51 -29.56 15.16 28.06
CA LYS A 51 -28.13 15.49 28.06
C LYS A 51 -27.44 14.75 29.21
N PHE A 52 -26.11 14.69 29.20
CA PHE A 52 -25.30 14.21 30.34
C PHE A 52 -25.48 12.74 30.74
N ASN A 53 -25.99 11.87 29.86
CA ASN A 53 -26.17 10.42 30.13
C ASN A 53 -26.96 10.14 31.43
N GLY A 54 -27.89 11.03 31.79
CA GLY A 54 -28.72 10.92 32.98
C GLY A 54 -28.02 11.21 34.31
N ALA A 55 -26.79 11.73 34.28
CA ALA A 55 -26.02 12.10 35.47
C ALA A 55 -26.53 13.35 36.20
N GLU A 56 -27.53 14.05 35.65
CA GLU A 56 -28.06 15.25 36.27
C GLU A 56 -28.83 14.94 37.56
N ARG A 57 -28.64 15.81 38.55
CA ARG A 57 -29.38 15.83 39.81
C ARG A 57 -29.83 17.26 40.08
N ALA A 58 -31.09 17.42 40.48
CA ALA A 58 -31.63 18.70 40.89
C ALA A 58 -31.88 18.71 42.40
N SER A 59 -31.59 19.84 43.04
CA SER A 59 -31.94 20.12 44.42
C SER A 59 -32.61 21.49 44.53
N VAL A 60 -33.49 21.67 45.52
CA VAL A 60 -34.19 22.94 45.73
C VAL A 60 -33.87 23.47 47.12
N SER A 61 -33.40 24.72 47.17
CA SER A 61 -33.18 25.46 48.40
C SER A 61 -33.86 26.83 48.29
N GLY A 62 -34.89 27.05 49.10
CA GLY A 62 -35.76 28.23 48.95
C GLY A 62 -36.46 28.23 47.58
N SER A 63 -36.40 29.35 46.86
CA SER A 63 -36.92 29.47 45.47
C SER A 63 -35.86 29.18 44.39
N THR A 64 -34.72 28.58 44.76
CA THR A 64 -33.62 28.30 43.83
C THR A 64 -33.50 26.79 43.59
N LEU A 65 -33.66 26.41 42.32
CA LEU A 65 -33.36 25.07 41.81
C LEU A 65 -31.88 25.04 41.39
N SER A 66 -31.10 24.13 41.96
CA SER A 66 -29.69 23.89 41.59
C SER A 66 -29.62 22.58 40.83
N VAL A 67 -29.10 22.62 39.60
CA VAL A 67 -28.89 21.44 38.76
C VAL A 67 -27.40 21.21 38.62
N SER A 68 -26.97 19.99 38.88
CA SER A 68 -25.57 19.57 38.75
C SER A 68 -25.47 18.24 38.02
N ALA A 69 -24.38 18.01 37.31
CA ALA A 69 -24.02 16.69 36.80
C ALA A 69 -22.55 16.39 37.11
N ALA A 70 -22.29 15.19 37.64
CA ALA A 70 -20.94 14.73 37.93
C ALA A 70 -20.27 14.25 36.64
N TYR A 71 -18.99 14.58 36.49
CA TYR A 71 -18.15 14.19 35.37
C TYR A 71 -17.01 13.32 35.85
N ASN A 72 -16.84 12.16 35.22
CA ASN A 72 -15.77 11.23 35.51
C ASN A 72 -14.57 11.56 34.60
N THR A 73 -13.47 12.03 35.20
CA THR A 73 -12.29 12.47 34.46
C THR A 73 -11.48 11.34 33.86
N GLU A 74 -11.58 10.13 34.41
CA GLU A 74 -10.94 8.93 33.82
C GLU A 74 -11.73 8.40 32.63
N LEU A 75 -13.06 8.37 32.74
CA LEU A 75 -13.94 7.91 31.66
C LEU A 75 -14.18 8.97 30.58
N GLU A 76 -13.83 10.23 30.86
CA GLU A 76 -14.08 11.39 30.00
C GLU A 76 -15.56 11.56 29.61
N MET A 77 -16.47 11.31 30.56
CA MET A 77 -17.92 11.44 30.33
C MET A 77 -18.69 11.79 31.59
N PHE A 78 -19.90 12.34 31.39
CA PHE A 78 -20.89 12.44 32.45
C PHE A 78 -21.38 11.04 32.84
N ASP A 79 -21.28 10.76 34.13
CA ASP A 79 -21.45 9.43 34.70
C ASP A 79 -22.49 9.48 35.84
N PRO A 80 -23.64 8.80 35.70
CA PRO A 80 -24.70 8.83 36.71
C PRO A 80 -24.36 8.15 38.04
N ILE A 81 -23.27 7.37 38.09
CA ILE A 81 -22.81 6.65 39.29
C ILE A 81 -21.74 7.45 40.05
N CYS A 82 -21.07 8.37 39.36
CA CYS A 82 -19.97 9.19 39.86
C CYS A 82 -20.41 10.08 41.04
N SER A 83 -19.76 9.93 42.20
CA SER A 83 -19.96 10.79 43.38
C SER A 83 -18.85 11.81 43.50
N ILE A 84 -19.14 13.07 43.84
CA ILE A 84 -18.12 14.12 44.02
C ILE A 84 -17.14 13.86 45.18
N ASP A 85 -17.42 12.85 46.01
CA ASP A 85 -16.49 12.37 47.03
C ASP A 85 -15.40 11.43 46.46
N ASP A 86 -15.60 10.91 45.24
CA ASP A 86 -14.66 10.02 44.57
C ASP A 86 -13.54 10.82 43.87
N PRO A 87 -12.27 10.39 43.90
CA PRO A 87 -11.14 11.16 43.35
C PRO A 87 -11.23 11.44 41.84
N GLN A 88 -11.80 10.51 41.07
CA GLN A 88 -11.98 10.66 39.62
C GLN A 88 -13.22 11.48 39.22
N CYS A 89 -13.98 11.98 40.19
CA CYS A 89 -15.26 12.62 39.98
C CYS A 89 -15.22 14.11 40.31
N VAL A 90 -15.62 14.94 39.35
CA VAL A 90 -15.69 16.40 39.50
C VAL A 90 -17.07 16.93 39.15
N LEU A 91 -17.36 18.15 39.59
CA LEU A 91 -18.59 18.85 39.23
C LEU A 91 -18.47 19.45 37.81
N GLY A 92 -18.74 18.64 36.77
CA GLY A 92 -18.58 19.08 35.38
C GLY A 92 -19.67 20.03 34.86
N TYR A 93 -20.81 20.10 35.54
CA TYR A 93 -21.91 21.02 35.20
C TYR A 93 -22.62 21.52 36.46
N HIS A 94 -22.89 22.83 36.53
CA HIS A 94 -23.68 23.43 37.61
C HIS A 94 -24.43 24.69 37.16
N LYS A 95 -25.76 24.66 37.27
CA LYS A 95 -26.64 25.78 36.89
C LYS A 95 -27.74 25.99 37.92
N THR A 96 -28.01 27.26 38.23
CA THR A 96 -29.06 27.63 39.19
C THR A 96 -30.18 28.40 38.52
N TYR A 97 -31.41 28.05 38.87
CA TYR A 97 -32.65 28.65 38.40
C TYR A 97 -33.38 29.22 39.62
N THR A 98 -33.20 30.52 39.87
CA THR A 98 -33.87 31.21 40.98
C THR A 98 -35.18 31.79 40.50
N VAL A 99 -36.29 31.21 40.94
CA VAL A 99 -37.64 31.70 40.61
C VAL A 99 -37.89 33.00 41.37
N LEU A 100 -37.90 34.11 40.63
CA LEU A 100 -38.18 35.43 41.16
C LEU A 100 -39.68 35.63 41.36
N SER A 101 -40.52 35.11 40.46
CA SER A 101 -41.97 35.28 40.49
C SER A 101 -42.66 34.13 39.74
N LYS A 102 -43.79 33.63 40.24
CA LYS A 102 -44.68 32.67 39.56
C LYS A 102 -46.06 33.28 39.43
N GLN A 103 -46.59 33.37 38.23
CA GLN A 103 -47.95 33.83 37.94
C GLN A 103 -48.62 32.77 37.07
N ASP A 104 -49.54 32.01 37.67
CA ASP A 104 -50.14 30.82 37.05
C ASP A 104 -49.04 29.86 36.54
N ASP A 105 -48.97 29.65 35.23
CA ASP A 105 -48.00 28.79 34.54
C ASP A 105 -46.75 29.57 34.05
N THR A 106 -46.69 30.89 34.25
CA THR A 106 -45.53 31.71 33.85
C THR A 106 -44.56 31.93 35.00
N LEU A 107 -43.28 31.67 34.78
CA LEU A 107 -42.19 31.82 35.74
C LEU A 107 -41.20 32.88 35.27
N PHE A 108 -40.83 33.81 36.14
CA PHE A 108 -39.70 34.71 35.92
C PHE A 108 -38.50 34.22 36.71
N VAL A 109 -37.45 33.81 36.01
CA VAL A 109 -36.36 33.02 36.58
C VAL A 109 -35.04 33.74 36.32
N LEU A 110 -34.28 33.98 37.39
CA LEU A 110 -32.89 34.38 37.30
C LEU A 110 -32.04 33.12 37.13
N ILE A 111 -31.44 32.97 35.97
CA ILE A 111 -30.51 31.91 35.65
C ILE A 111 -29.10 32.40 36.01
N ASN A 112 -28.42 31.66 36.86
CA ASN A 112 -27.02 31.93 37.19
C ASN A 112 -26.21 30.66 37.00
N GLU A 113 -25.18 30.76 36.18
CA GLU A 113 -24.25 29.68 35.86
C GLU A 113 -22.97 29.95 36.63
N SER A 114 -22.62 29.03 37.53
CA SER A 114 -21.60 29.29 38.53
C SER A 114 -20.17 29.15 37.99
N LEU A 115 -20.02 28.57 36.80
CA LEU A 115 -18.76 28.07 36.26
C LEU A 115 -18.42 28.65 34.87
N SER A 116 -19.31 29.46 34.29
CA SER A 116 -19.05 30.26 33.08
C SER A 116 -18.88 31.74 33.49
N ASN A 117 -18.06 32.53 32.78
CA ASN A 117 -17.99 34.00 32.96
C ASN A 117 -19.27 34.71 32.44
N SER A 118 -20.41 34.00 32.39
CA SER A 118 -21.66 34.52 31.85
C SER A 118 -22.33 35.47 32.84
N GLU A 119 -22.90 36.56 32.33
CA GLU A 119 -23.72 37.45 33.16
C GLU A 119 -25.02 36.73 33.53
N ALA A 120 -25.45 36.79 34.80
CA ALA A 120 -26.72 36.20 35.21
C ALA A 120 -27.89 36.79 34.40
N VAL A 121 -28.76 35.93 33.87
CA VAL A 121 -29.80 36.34 32.93
C VAL A 121 -31.18 36.05 33.48
N ILE A 122 -32.10 37.01 33.34
CA ILE A 122 -33.52 36.79 33.63
C ILE A 122 -34.21 36.26 32.38
N ARG A 123 -34.94 35.15 32.53
CA ARG A 123 -35.77 34.53 31.50
C ARG A 123 -37.20 34.33 31.99
N GLN A 124 -38.15 34.42 31.07
CA GLN A 124 -39.52 33.99 31.28
C GLN A 124 -39.65 32.54 30.80
N PHE A 125 -40.10 31.65 31.67
CA PHE A 125 -40.46 30.27 31.33
C PHE A 125 -41.97 30.09 31.40
N GLU A 126 -42.49 29.21 30.56
CA GLU A 126 -43.81 28.60 30.70
C GLU A 126 -43.64 27.22 31.34
N LEU A 127 -44.48 26.92 32.33
CA LEU A 127 -44.50 25.68 33.11
C LEU A 127 -45.75 24.88 32.77
N ASP A 128 -45.56 23.73 32.12
CA ASP A 128 -46.60 22.70 32.04
C ASP A 128 -46.43 21.75 33.22
N ASN A 129 -47.41 21.71 34.13
CA ASN A 129 -47.36 20.88 35.34
C ASN A 129 -47.34 19.37 35.05
N ASN A 130 -47.51 18.94 33.78
CA ASN A 130 -47.23 17.57 33.35
C ASN A 130 -45.77 17.44 32.86
N PRO A 131 -44.88 16.76 33.58
CA PRO A 131 -43.48 16.59 33.17
C PRO A 131 -43.32 15.66 31.95
N GLY A 132 -44.35 14.88 31.59
CA GLY A 132 -44.32 13.96 30.46
C GLY A 132 -44.28 14.65 29.10
N LEU A 133 -43.39 14.16 28.23
CA LEU A 133 -43.28 14.55 26.84
C LEU A 133 -44.35 13.85 26.00
N THR A 134 -44.92 14.60 25.07
CA THR A 134 -45.92 14.11 24.11
C THR A 134 -45.49 14.33 22.66
N GLN A 135 -44.32 14.94 22.44
CA GLN A 135 -43.79 15.28 21.13
C GLN A 135 -42.27 15.50 21.17
N PHE A 136 -41.60 15.28 20.05
CA PHE A 136 -40.20 15.66 19.87
C PHE A 136 -40.05 17.18 19.76
N GLU A 137 -39.09 17.71 20.51
CA GLU A 137 -38.79 19.13 20.58
C GLU A 137 -37.35 19.39 20.12
N ALA A 138 -37.07 20.59 19.62
CA ALA A 138 -35.76 20.93 19.07
C ALA A 138 -34.60 20.74 20.06
N GLN A 139 -34.85 20.81 21.38
CA GLN A 139 -33.82 20.65 22.40
C GLN A 139 -33.19 19.24 22.45
N PHE A 140 -33.88 18.21 21.95
CA PHE A 140 -33.32 16.84 21.84
C PHE A 140 -32.06 16.78 20.97
N PHE A 141 -31.92 17.70 20.01
CA PHE A 141 -30.83 17.67 19.03
C PHE A 141 -29.65 18.55 19.40
N ARG A 142 -29.77 19.40 20.41
CA ARG A 142 -28.77 20.42 20.73
C ARG A 142 -27.79 19.92 21.77
N ALA A 143 -26.50 19.98 21.45
CA ALA A 143 -25.45 19.79 22.44
C ALA A 143 -25.33 21.06 23.31
N GLU A 144 -25.04 20.88 24.58
CA GLU A 144 -24.68 21.98 25.48
C GLU A 144 -23.18 22.20 25.37
N LEU A 145 -22.79 23.35 24.82
CA LEU A 145 -21.39 23.69 24.48
C LEU A 145 -20.61 24.30 25.67
N GLU A 146 -21.25 24.47 26.82
CA GLU A 146 -20.71 25.22 27.95
C GLU A 146 -20.41 24.26 29.11
N LEU A 147 -19.16 23.79 29.16
CA LEU A 147 -18.61 22.90 30.19
C LEU A 147 -17.53 23.62 30.99
N GLU A 148 -17.12 23.04 32.12
CA GLU A 148 -16.04 23.56 32.95
C GLU A 148 -14.75 23.75 32.13
N VAL A 149 -13.97 24.80 32.45
CA VAL A 149 -12.72 25.12 31.75
C VAL A 149 -11.74 23.94 31.90
N GLY A 150 -11.49 23.22 30.79
CA GLY A 150 -10.61 22.06 30.74
C GLY A 150 -11.31 20.71 30.46
N ILE A 151 -12.64 20.69 30.31
CA ILE A 151 -13.41 19.52 29.88
C ILE A 151 -13.82 19.68 28.41
N ASP A 152 -13.15 18.95 27.50
CA ASP A 152 -13.30 19.09 26.04
C ASP A 152 -14.48 18.29 25.43
N THR A 153 -15.28 17.56 26.21
CA THR A 153 -16.31 16.62 25.70
C THR A 153 -17.74 17.19 25.82
N PRO A 154 -18.38 17.69 24.73
CA PRO A 154 -19.71 18.30 24.77
C PRO A 154 -20.76 17.36 25.37
N SER A 155 -21.79 17.92 26.01
CA SER A 155 -22.89 17.11 26.56
C SER A 155 -23.50 16.22 25.47
N SER A 156 -23.74 14.97 25.82
CA SER A 156 -24.15 13.96 24.87
C SER A 156 -25.64 13.68 24.92
N ASN A 157 -26.30 13.80 23.76
CA ASN A 157 -27.73 13.53 23.57
C ASN A 157 -27.97 12.05 23.23
N TYR A 158 -27.56 11.17 24.14
CA TYR A 158 -27.75 9.74 24.01
C TYR A 158 -28.96 9.30 24.84
N LEU A 159 -29.79 8.46 24.23
CA LEU A 159 -30.76 7.64 24.94
C LEU A 159 -30.45 6.17 24.66
N TYR A 160 -30.74 5.30 25.62
CA TYR A 160 -30.28 3.92 25.59
C TYR A 160 -31.46 2.96 25.53
N GLU A 161 -31.53 2.19 24.45
CA GLU A 161 -32.51 1.12 24.32
C GLU A 161 -31.91 -0.17 24.89
N VAL A 162 -32.54 -0.70 25.94
CA VAL A 162 -32.10 -1.93 26.60
C VAL A 162 -33.20 -2.96 26.49
N THR A 163 -32.93 -4.04 25.76
CA THR A 163 -33.83 -5.18 25.56
C THR A 163 -33.17 -6.46 26.06
N ALA A 164 -33.90 -7.58 26.07
CA ALA A 164 -33.30 -8.88 26.39
C ALA A 164 -32.31 -9.37 25.32
N GLN A 165 -32.38 -8.82 24.10
CA GLN A 165 -31.60 -9.27 22.95
C GLN A 165 -30.41 -8.36 22.63
N GLN A 166 -30.53 -7.06 22.91
CA GLN A 166 -29.53 -6.07 22.57
C GLN A 166 -29.63 -4.84 23.46
N THR A 167 -28.48 -4.19 23.64
CA THR A 167 -28.39 -2.80 24.10
C THR A 167 -27.78 -1.98 22.98
N ARG A 168 -28.35 -0.80 22.73
CA ARG A 168 -27.87 0.14 21.72
C ARG A 168 -28.21 1.58 22.10
N TYR A 169 -27.44 2.55 21.62
CA TYR A 169 -27.77 3.95 21.83
C TYR A 169 -28.44 4.60 20.61
N TRP A 170 -29.26 5.60 20.91
CA TRP A 170 -29.92 6.50 19.99
C TRP A 170 -29.36 7.89 20.24
N ARG A 171 -28.79 8.52 19.21
CA ARG A 171 -28.22 9.87 19.31
C ARG A 171 -29.02 10.84 18.47
N PHE A 172 -29.45 11.92 19.12
CA PHE A 172 -30.16 13.03 18.49
C PHE A 172 -29.22 14.23 18.43
N PHE A 173 -28.85 14.68 17.23
CA PHE A 173 -27.88 15.76 17.09
C PHE A 173 -28.17 16.66 15.89
N GLU A 174 -27.63 17.87 15.93
CA GLU A 174 -27.68 18.79 14.80
C GLU A 174 -26.30 19.03 14.19
N ARG A 175 -26.24 19.33 12.88
CA ARG A 175 -25.01 19.74 12.18
C ARG A 175 -25.24 21.03 11.42
N GLN A 176 -24.22 21.89 11.42
CA GLN A 176 -24.19 23.09 10.60
C GLN A 176 -23.93 22.70 9.13
N HIS A 177 -24.80 23.13 8.22
CA HIS A 177 -24.61 23.04 6.78
C HIS A 177 -24.65 24.44 6.15
N GLU A 178 -24.20 24.56 4.89
CA GLU A 178 -24.22 25.83 4.13
C GLU A 178 -25.62 26.48 4.07
N GLN A 179 -26.67 25.67 4.16
CA GLN A 179 -28.08 26.10 4.08
C GLN A 179 -28.78 26.24 5.45
N GLY A 180 -28.06 26.02 6.56
CA GLY A 180 -28.61 26.09 7.92
C GLY A 180 -28.30 24.86 8.78
N ILE A 181 -28.89 24.82 9.98
CA ILE A 181 -28.76 23.71 10.92
C ILE A 181 -29.71 22.58 10.50
N LYS A 182 -29.18 21.36 10.36
CA LYS A 182 -29.97 20.14 10.08
C LYS A 182 -29.95 19.19 11.27
N GLN A 183 -31.06 18.48 11.49
CA GLN A 183 -31.25 17.52 12.58
C GLN A 183 -31.04 16.08 12.09
N TYR A 184 -30.46 15.25 12.95
CA TYR A 184 -30.12 13.87 12.65
C TYR A 184 -30.48 12.95 13.81
N LEU A 185 -30.94 11.75 13.45
CA LEU A 185 -31.07 10.59 14.32
C LEU A 185 -30.03 9.57 13.90
N PHE A 186 -29.18 9.17 14.83
CA PHE A 186 -28.30 8.02 14.68
C PHE A 186 -28.76 6.91 15.61
N ILE A 187 -28.96 5.72 15.05
CA ILE A 187 -29.22 4.51 15.82
C ILE A 187 -28.02 3.61 15.60
N GLU A 188 -27.40 3.17 16.68
CA GLU A 188 -26.27 2.26 16.62
C GLU A 188 -26.66 0.95 15.89
N GLY A 189 -25.83 0.57 14.91
CA GLY A 189 -26.10 -0.51 13.96
C GLY A 189 -26.87 -0.11 12.70
N GLU A 190 -27.53 1.05 12.66
CA GLU A 190 -28.31 1.52 11.48
C GLU A 190 -27.71 2.78 10.80
N GLY A 191 -26.84 3.53 11.50
CA GLY A 191 -26.20 4.73 10.97
C GLY A 191 -27.00 6.02 11.20
N ALA A 192 -26.50 7.15 10.68
CA ALA A 192 -27.13 8.47 10.83
C ALA A 192 -28.10 8.76 9.69
N THR A 193 -29.30 9.25 10.02
CA THR A 193 -30.33 9.67 9.07
C THR A 193 -30.79 11.10 9.36
N GLU A 194 -30.95 11.94 8.33
CA GLU A 194 -31.53 13.27 8.46
C GLU A 194 -33.02 13.18 8.83
N VAL A 195 -33.45 13.98 9.81
CA VAL A 195 -34.83 13.98 10.31
C VAL A 195 -35.48 15.35 10.21
N ALA A 196 -36.80 15.34 10.07
CA ALA A 196 -37.62 16.55 10.14
C ALA A 196 -38.72 16.40 11.22
N ILE A 197 -38.95 17.46 12.00
CA ILE A 197 -40.05 17.50 12.97
C ILE A 197 -41.32 17.99 12.27
N GLU A 198 -42.36 17.15 12.19
CA GLU A 198 -43.69 17.51 11.68
C GLU A 198 -44.76 17.12 12.71
N GLN A 199 -45.54 18.09 13.19
CA GLN A 199 -46.59 17.87 14.20
C GLN A 199 -46.10 17.12 15.46
N GLY A 200 -44.86 17.37 15.88
CA GLY A 200 -44.27 16.74 17.06
C GLY A 200 -43.72 15.33 16.85
N LYS A 201 -43.72 14.81 15.61
CA LYS A 201 -43.14 13.52 15.23
C LYS A 201 -41.87 13.72 14.41
N LEU A 202 -40.94 12.77 14.45
CA LEU A 202 -39.78 12.76 13.55
C LEU A 202 -40.10 11.97 12.30
N LEU A 203 -39.88 12.57 11.13
CA LEU A 203 -39.90 11.89 9.85
C LEU A 203 -38.47 11.53 9.45
N PHE A 204 -38.27 10.34 8.85
CA PHE A 204 -36.93 9.86 8.44
C PHE A 204 -36.97 8.73 7.40
N GLY A 205 -35.79 8.36 6.89
CA GLY A 205 -35.56 7.34 5.85
C GLY A 205 -35.70 7.87 4.42
N ASP A 206 -35.47 7.00 3.42
CA ASP A 206 -35.60 7.36 2.01
C ASP A 206 -36.99 7.94 1.72
N ALA A 207 -37.02 9.14 1.16
CA ALA A 207 -38.24 9.92 0.92
C ALA A 207 -39.13 10.16 2.16
N GLN A 208 -38.57 10.10 3.38
CA GLN A 208 -39.28 10.41 4.64
C GLN A 208 -40.48 9.47 4.87
N GLN A 209 -40.32 8.19 4.55
CA GLN A 209 -41.38 7.18 4.59
C GLN A 209 -41.65 6.59 5.98
N TYR A 210 -40.79 6.83 6.98
CA TYR A 210 -40.97 6.38 8.36
C TYR A 210 -41.25 7.56 9.30
N GLN A 211 -41.96 7.28 10.39
CA GLN A 211 -42.19 8.24 11.47
C GLN A 211 -41.87 7.66 12.85
N LEU A 212 -41.37 8.52 13.73
CA LEU A 212 -41.11 8.25 15.14
C LEU A 212 -41.99 9.17 15.99
N GLU A 213 -42.76 8.58 16.91
CA GLU A 213 -43.69 9.28 17.80
C GLU A 213 -43.33 9.01 19.26
N ILE A 214 -43.38 10.04 20.11
CA ILE A 214 -43.34 9.86 21.57
C ILE A 214 -44.72 9.43 22.03
N ILE A 215 -44.80 8.28 22.70
CA ILE A 215 -46.03 7.75 23.29
C ILE A 215 -46.20 8.30 24.71
N GLU A 216 -45.15 8.19 25.52
CA GLU A 216 -45.06 8.75 26.87
C GLU A 216 -43.60 8.93 27.28
N SER A 217 -43.36 9.71 28.34
CA SER A 217 -42.06 9.75 29.01
C SER A 217 -42.22 9.76 30.52
N THR A 218 -41.19 9.25 31.20
CA THR A 218 -41.07 9.21 32.65
C THR A 218 -39.71 9.77 33.06
N SER A 219 -39.41 9.80 34.37
CA SER A 219 -38.09 10.15 34.90
C SER A 219 -36.98 9.19 34.44
N GLU A 220 -37.34 7.96 34.03
CA GLU A 220 -36.43 6.91 33.62
C GLU A 220 -36.10 6.94 32.12
N GLY A 221 -37.04 7.37 31.29
CA GLY A 221 -36.88 7.31 29.84
C GLY A 221 -38.09 7.78 29.03
N VAL A 222 -38.00 7.58 27.71
CA VAL A 222 -39.00 7.96 26.72
C VAL A 222 -39.46 6.71 25.97
N LEU A 223 -40.75 6.43 25.98
CA LEU A 223 -41.36 5.40 25.15
C LEU A 223 -41.66 6.00 23.77
N VAL A 224 -40.97 5.52 22.74
CA VAL A 224 -41.17 5.94 21.35
C VAL A 224 -41.74 4.82 20.51
N CYS A 225 -42.37 5.16 19.39
CA CYS A 225 -42.92 4.19 18.46
C CYS A 225 -42.48 4.48 17.03
N ARG A 226 -41.88 3.49 16.36
CA ARG A 226 -41.30 3.60 15.02
C ARG A 226 -42.12 2.82 14.00
N TYR A 227 -42.76 3.50 13.05
CA TYR A 227 -43.61 2.83 12.07
C TYR A 227 -43.67 3.57 10.72
N ALA A 228 -44.09 2.87 9.66
CA ALA A 228 -44.22 3.45 8.33
C ALA A 228 -45.34 4.52 8.30
N ARG A 229 -45.11 5.59 7.53
CA ARG A 229 -46.03 6.71 7.41
C ARG A 229 -47.37 6.26 6.81
N GLY A 230 -48.46 6.62 7.46
CA GLY A 230 -49.83 6.16 7.11
C GLY A 230 -50.31 4.93 7.88
N ASN A 231 -49.43 4.26 8.64
CA ASN A 231 -49.82 3.24 9.62
C ASN A 231 -50.05 3.86 11.00
N TYR A 232 -50.30 3.00 12.01
CA TYR A 232 -50.49 3.38 13.41
C TYR A 232 -49.57 2.54 14.30
N CYS A 233 -49.15 3.12 15.43
CA CYS A 233 -48.24 2.48 16.38
C CYS A 233 -48.77 1.12 16.88
N GLN A 234 -48.00 0.03 16.69
CA GLN A 234 -48.22 -1.24 17.38
C GLN A 234 -47.30 -1.38 18.60
N VAL A 235 -47.66 -2.25 19.54
CA VAL A 235 -46.79 -2.60 20.68
C VAL A 235 -45.43 -3.16 20.22
N ALA A 236 -45.40 -3.90 19.09
CA ALA A 236 -44.16 -4.44 18.53
C ALA A 236 -43.21 -3.37 17.94
N ASP A 237 -43.73 -2.17 17.68
CA ASP A 237 -43.00 -1.03 17.11
C ASP A 237 -42.51 -0.06 18.21
N GLN A 238 -42.76 -0.39 19.48
CA GLN A 238 -42.42 0.46 20.63
C GLN A 238 -41.02 0.17 21.14
N HIS A 239 -40.30 1.23 21.47
CA HIS A 239 -38.95 1.21 22.01
C HIS A 239 -38.90 2.10 23.25
N PHE A 240 -38.46 1.55 24.39
CA PHE A 240 -38.24 2.33 25.60
C PHE A 240 -36.78 2.77 25.67
N LEU A 241 -36.56 4.09 25.64
CA LEU A 241 -35.24 4.71 25.58
C LEU A 241 -34.91 5.34 26.92
N ARG A 242 -33.93 4.80 27.64
CA ARG A 242 -33.49 5.28 28.96
C ARG A 242 -32.61 6.52 28.84
N TYR A 243 -32.70 7.41 29.82
CA TYR A 243 -31.79 8.56 29.94
C TYR A 243 -30.41 8.15 30.46
N GLU A 244 -30.38 7.27 31.46
CA GLU A 244 -29.14 6.85 32.09
C GLU A 244 -28.40 5.82 31.23
N VAL A 245 -27.10 6.05 31.03
CA VAL A 245 -26.23 5.09 30.36
C VAL A 245 -26.20 3.78 31.16
N PRO A 246 -26.45 2.62 30.53
CA PRO A 246 -26.40 1.35 31.23
C PRO A 246 -25.00 1.07 31.78
N ALA A 247 -24.92 0.69 33.04
CA ALA A 247 -23.71 0.18 33.66
C ALA A 247 -23.78 -1.34 33.75
N TYR A 248 -22.70 -2.01 33.35
CA TYR A 248 -22.57 -3.45 33.36
C TYR A 248 -21.55 -3.89 34.37
N GLU A 249 -21.91 -4.87 35.17
CA GLU A 249 -20.98 -5.47 36.12
C GLU A 249 -19.90 -6.25 35.36
N VAL A 250 -18.64 -6.00 35.71
CA VAL A 250 -17.49 -6.80 35.31
C VAL A 250 -16.98 -7.49 36.55
N THR A 251 -17.10 -8.81 36.56
CA THR A 251 -16.66 -9.63 37.70
C THR A 251 -15.41 -10.41 37.33
N LEU A 252 -14.51 -10.55 38.29
CA LEU A 252 -13.26 -11.29 38.12
C LEU A 252 -13.32 -12.58 38.94
N ASP A 253 -12.98 -13.70 38.30
CA ASP A 253 -12.71 -14.97 38.95
C ASP A 253 -11.29 -15.42 38.57
N VAL A 254 -10.36 -15.17 39.48
CA VAL A 254 -8.93 -15.38 39.29
C VAL A 254 -8.47 -16.57 40.13
N GLY A 255 -7.98 -17.61 39.47
CA GLY A 255 -7.38 -18.76 40.14
C GLY A 255 -6.01 -18.41 40.77
N PRO A 256 -5.49 -19.24 41.68
CA PRO A 256 -4.16 -19.04 42.23
C PRO A 256 -3.09 -19.14 41.12
N GLY A 257 -2.02 -18.35 41.21
CA GLY A 257 -0.87 -18.42 40.29
C GLY A 257 -0.61 -17.14 39.48
N GLY A 258 -1.51 -16.16 39.54
CA GLY A 258 -1.36 -14.85 38.93
C GLY A 258 -2.37 -13.84 39.46
N GLU A 259 -2.35 -12.64 38.89
CA GLU A 259 -3.27 -11.55 39.22
C GLU A 259 -3.85 -10.97 37.93
N VAL A 260 -5.11 -10.57 37.98
CA VAL A 260 -5.80 -9.88 36.88
C VAL A 260 -6.12 -8.47 37.36
N VAL A 261 -5.69 -7.48 36.59
CA VAL A 261 -6.01 -6.07 36.79
C VAL A 261 -6.75 -5.58 35.56
N THR A 262 -7.84 -4.86 35.79
CA THR A 262 -8.60 -4.20 34.73
C THR A 262 -8.37 -2.70 34.80
N ASP A 263 -8.49 -2.01 33.68
CA ASP A 263 -8.41 -0.54 33.61
C ASP A 263 -9.64 0.20 34.16
N ILE A 264 -10.64 -0.53 34.66
CA ILE A 264 -11.82 0.05 35.32
C ILE A 264 -11.56 0.33 36.80
N SER A 265 -11.98 1.50 37.29
CA SER A 265 -11.81 1.95 38.69
C SER A 265 -12.84 1.38 39.68
N GLY A 266 -13.69 0.44 39.25
CA GLY A 266 -14.74 -0.19 40.06
C GLY A 266 -15.19 -1.56 39.52
N SER A 267 -16.34 -2.07 39.98
CA SER A 267 -16.91 -3.36 39.52
C SER A 267 -17.85 -3.21 38.33
N TYR A 268 -17.93 -2.03 37.72
CA TYR A 268 -18.83 -1.74 36.60
C TYR A 268 -18.11 -0.99 35.49
N ILE A 269 -18.64 -1.16 34.28
CA ILE A 269 -18.22 -0.44 33.08
C ILE A 269 -19.46 0.10 32.36
N LEU A 270 -19.39 1.34 31.88
CA LEU A 270 -20.50 1.95 31.15
C LEU A 270 -20.59 1.37 29.73
N TYR A 271 -21.82 1.26 29.22
CA TYR A 271 -22.11 0.71 27.89
C TYR A 271 -21.21 1.30 26.78
N GLY A 272 -20.68 0.43 25.93
CA GLY A 272 -19.88 0.82 24.77
C GLY A 272 -18.42 1.16 25.08
N ARG A 273 -18.01 1.21 26.35
CA ARG A 273 -16.61 1.38 26.75
C ARG A 273 -15.83 0.09 26.55
N ARG A 274 -14.60 0.23 26.04
CA ARG A 274 -13.65 -0.88 25.93
C ARG A 274 -13.04 -1.17 27.29
N ILE A 275 -12.60 -2.40 27.47
CA ILE A 275 -11.92 -2.86 28.69
C ILE A 275 -10.50 -3.29 28.35
N GLY A 276 -9.53 -2.77 29.09
CA GLY A 276 -8.15 -3.25 29.12
C GLY A 276 -7.95 -4.22 30.29
N VAL A 277 -7.24 -5.32 30.05
CA VAL A 277 -6.98 -6.35 31.05
C VAL A 277 -5.51 -6.71 31.04
N GLU A 278 -4.85 -6.50 32.17
CA GLU A 278 -3.48 -6.95 32.44
C GLU A 278 -3.51 -8.20 33.29
N ILE A 279 -2.79 -9.24 32.85
CA ILE A 279 -2.71 -10.52 33.56
C ILE A 279 -1.25 -10.80 33.88
N SER A 280 -0.88 -10.68 35.16
CA SER A 280 0.45 -11.05 35.64
C SER A 280 0.46 -12.49 36.15
N TYR A 281 1.58 -13.19 36.00
CA TYR A 281 1.72 -14.58 36.42
C TYR A 281 3.05 -14.87 37.13
N GLN A 282 3.03 -15.83 38.06
CA GLN A 282 4.21 -16.22 38.84
C GLN A 282 5.27 -16.95 37.98
N GLN A 283 6.52 -17.00 38.45
CA GLN A 283 7.66 -17.47 37.66
C GLN A 283 7.50 -18.90 37.09
N ASP A 284 6.86 -19.78 37.84
CA ASP A 284 6.61 -21.19 37.53
C ASP A 284 5.17 -21.46 37.06
N GLN A 285 4.39 -20.41 36.78
CA GLN A 285 3.01 -20.51 36.31
C GLN A 285 2.89 -20.07 34.84
N VAL A 286 1.81 -20.47 34.21
CA VAL A 286 1.35 -20.02 32.89
C VAL A 286 -0.16 -19.80 32.95
N LEU A 287 -0.69 -18.89 32.12
CA LEU A 287 -2.13 -18.67 31.99
C LEU A 287 -2.68 -19.83 31.14
N SER A 288 -3.46 -20.71 31.74
CA SER A 288 -3.94 -21.94 31.11
C SER A 288 -5.30 -21.79 30.46
N SER A 289 -6.13 -20.88 30.97
CA SER A 289 -7.38 -20.52 30.32
C SER A 289 -7.76 -19.08 30.64
N LEU A 290 -8.31 -18.41 29.63
CA LEU A 290 -8.90 -17.09 29.73
C LEU A 290 -10.24 -17.11 29.01
N SER A 291 -11.27 -16.57 29.65
CA SER A 291 -12.60 -16.43 29.05
C SER A 291 -13.33 -15.22 29.59
N GLY A 292 -14.31 -14.74 28.83
CA GLY A 292 -15.15 -13.59 29.19
C GLY A 292 -14.76 -12.31 28.48
N CYS A 293 -15.75 -11.43 28.33
CA CYS A 293 -15.61 -10.06 27.79
C CYS A 293 -14.93 -9.95 26.41
N ASP A 294 -14.97 -11.02 25.60
CA ASP A 294 -14.41 -11.09 24.24
C ASP A 294 -12.98 -10.53 24.13
N LEU A 295 -12.14 -10.87 25.12
CA LEU A 295 -10.76 -10.39 25.23
C LEU A 295 -9.88 -10.91 24.08
N SER A 296 -9.14 -10.00 23.47
CA SER A 296 -8.15 -10.25 22.42
C SER A 296 -6.74 -9.97 22.92
N PHE A 297 -5.78 -10.83 22.59
CA PHE A 297 -4.39 -10.65 23.01
C PHE A 297 -3.73 -9.47 22.29
N ASP A 298 -2.93 -8.69 23.02
CA ASP A 298 -2.17 -7.56 22.49
C ASP A 298 -0.67 -7.88 22.46
N TYR A 299 -0.02 -7.87 23.62
CA TYR A 299 1.40 -8.16 23.77
C TYR A 299 1.73 -8.73 25.16
N GLU A 300 2.96 -9.20 25.30
CA GLU A 300 3.51 -9.65 26.58
C GLU A 300 4.80 -8.90 26.89
N ASN A 301 4.94 -8.44 28.14
CA ASN A 301 6.19 -7.91 28.67
C ASN A 301 6.39 -8.33 30.13
N GLU A 302 7.61 -8.69 30.52
CA GLU A 302 7.97 -8.95 31.93
C GLU A 302 7.02 -9.87 32.74
N ARG A 303 6.41 -10.90 32.11
CA ARG A 303 5.35 -11.79 32.67
C ARG A 303 3.99 -11.12 32.93
N VAL A 304 3.68 -10.09 32.18
CA VAL A 304 2.37 -9.44 32.11
C VAL A 304 1.85 -9.59 30.69
N LEU A 305 0.68 -10.21 30.56
CA LEU A 305 -0.06 -10.35 29.33
C LEU A 305 -1.07 -9.22 29.25
N HIS A 306 -1.11 -8.54 28.11
CA HIS A 306 -2.03 -7.43 27.87
C HIS A 306 -3.14 -7.91 26.93
N PHE A 307 -4.38 -7.68 27.31
CA PHE A 307 -5.57 -8.01 26.53
C PHE A 307 -6.50 -6.80 26.44
N TYR A 308 -7.28 -6.73 25.36
CA TYR A 308 -8.34 -5.73 25.18
C TYR A 308 -9.66 -6.39 24.79
N GLY A 309 -10.76 -5.88 25.33
CA GLY A 309 -12.11 -6.23 24.93
C GLY A 309 -12.76 -5.18 24.02
N PRO A 310 -13.82 -5.54 23.29
CA PRO A 310 -14.64 -4.59 22.56
C PRO A 310 -15.44 -3.67 23.52
N GLY A 311 -16.28 -2.80 22.96
CA GLY A 311 -17.22 -2.01 23.76
C GLY A 311 -18.21 -2.91 24.49
N ILE A 312 -18.22 -2.88 25.83
CA ILE A 312 -19.04 -3.78 26.65
C ILE A 312 -20.53 -3.47 26.47
N ALA A 313 -21.28 -4.49 26.06
CA ALA A 313 -22.71 -4.39 25.77
C ALA A 313 -23.62 -5.07 26.81
N SER A 314 -23.03 -5.87 27.71
CA SER A 314 -23.73 -6.62 28.76
C SER A 314 -22.77 -6.90 29.92
N ALA A 315 -23.29 -7.29 31.08
CA ALA A 315 -22.46 -7.79 32.18
C ALA A 315 -21.60 -8.95 31.67
N CYS A 316 -20.33 -8.97 32.05
CA CYS A 316 -19.40 -10.01 31.63
C CYS A 316 -18.51 -10.46 32.80
N HIS A 317 -18.08 -11.72 32.72
CA HIS A 317 -17.34 -12.38 33.77
C HIS A 317 -16.00 -12.84 33.22
N ILE A 318 -14.90 -12.24 33.69
CA ILE A 318 -13.56 -12.62 33.28
C ILE A 318 -13.10 -13.75 34.21
N SER A 319 -12.84 -14.92 33.62
CA SER A 319 -12.26 -16.05 34.33
C SER A 319 -10.85 -16.32 33.81
N ALA A 320 -9.88 -16.30 34.73
CA ALA A 320 -8.49 -16.62 34.46
C ALA A 320 -8.03 -17.78 35.34
N ARG A 321 -7.36 -18.77 34.75
CA ARG A 321 -6.77 -19.91 35.46
C ARG A 321 -5.31 -20.04 35.11
N PHE A 322 -4.53 -20.47 36.10
CA PHE A 322 -3.11 -20.69 35.96
C PHE A 322 -2.77 -22.14 36.27
N GLU A 323 -1.71 -22.63 35.65
CA GLU A 323 -1.15 -23.95 35.93
C GLU A 323 0.38 -23.91 35.91
N PRO A 324 1.05 -24.92 36.51
CA PRO A 324 2.50 -24.99 36.50
C PRO A 324 3.06 -25.09 35.08
N TRP A 325 4.10 -24.31 34.78
CA TRP A 325 4.84 -24.41 33.53
C TRP A 325 5.72 -25.67 33.52
N LEU A 326 5.32 -26.68 32.75
CA LEU A 326 6.01 -27.98 32.66
C LEU A 326 7.14 -28.03 31.61
N GLY A 327 7.41 -26.92 30.91
CA GLY A 327 8.52 -26.81 29.97
C GLY A 327 8.20 -27.17 28.52
N SER A 328 6.96 -27.53 28.19
CA SER A 328 6.50 -27.84 26.83
C SER A 328 5.08 -27.32 26.62
N GLN A 329 4.88 -26.57 25.54
CA GLN A 329 3.58 -26.11 25.06
C GLN A 329 2.75 -27.25 24.51
N SER A 330 3.36 -28.10 23.69
CA SER A 330 2.67 -29.21 23.05
C SER A 330 2.07 -30.17 24.08
N ALA A 331 2.82 -30.47 25.14
CA ALA A 331 2.33 -31.30 26.24
C ALA A 331 1.16 -30.64 27.00
N ARG A 332 1.20 -29.32 27.16
CA ARG A 332 0.18 -28.54 27.89
C ARG A 332 -1.12 -28.41 27.09
N LEU A 333 -1.01 -28.11 25.80
CA LEU A 333 -2.13 -27.99 24.87
C LEU A 333 -2.63 -29.36 24.38
N GLU A 334 -2.12 -30.46 24.96
CA GLU A 334 -2.43 -31.84 24.57
C GLU A 334 -2.26 -32.09 23.06
N MET A 335 -1.31 -31.40 22.43
CA MET A 335 -1.02 -31.52 21.00
C MET A 335 -0.23 -32.81 20.74
N THR A 336 -0.92 -33.82 20.22
CA THR A 336 -0.34 -35.15 19.97
C THR A 336 0.41 -35.26 18.65
N ASP A 337 0.17 -34.34 17.71
CA ASP A 337 0.84 -34.36 16.42
C ASP A 337 2.31 -33.92 16.55
N PRO A 338 3.29 -34.73 16.11
CA PRO A 338 4.70 -34.39 16.26
C PRO A 338 5.11 -33.10 15.53
N PHE A 339 4.53 -32.82 14.36
CA PHE A 339 4.85 -31.64 13.57
C PHE A 339 4.34 -30.38 14.28
N LEU A 340 3.07 -30.36 14.69
CA LEU A 340 2.53 -29.23 15.44
C LEU A 340 3.16 -29.09 16.82
N GLY A 341 3.46 -30.21 17.49
CA GLY A 341 4.10 -30.22 18.80
C GLY A 341 5.50 -29.59 18.76
N ALA A 342 6.32 -29.99 17.78
CA ALA A 342 7.63 -29.37 17.55
C ALA A 342 7.50 -27.87 17.22
N CYS A 343 6.51 -27.50 16.40
CA CYS A 343 6.26 -26.12 16.02
C CYS A 343 5.98 -25.22 17.24
N VAL A 344 5.06 -25.61 18.13
CA VAL A 344 4.71 -24.78 19.30
C VAL A 344 5.78 -24.78 20.38
N ASP A 345 6.60 -25.84 20.47
CA ASP A 345 7.67 -25.94 21.46
C ASP A 345 8.94 -25.20 21.04
N GLN A 346 9.18 -24.97 19.74
CA GLN A 346 10.41 -24.33 19.22
C GLN A 346 10.18 -22.96 18.59
N TYR A 347 8.99 -22.38 18.73
CA TYR A 347 8.63 -21.09 18.15
C TYR A 347 9.58 -19.97 18.64
N ASN A 348 10.46 -19.45 17.77
CA ASN A 348 11.40 -18.34 18.02
C ASN A 348 12.55 -18.57 19.05
N GLU A 349 13.28 -19.69 18.96
CA GLU A 349 14.48 -20.01 19.79
C GLU A 349 14.20 -20.24 21.30
N ALA A 350 13.05 -19.79 21.82
CA ALA A 350 12.53 -20.08 23.15
C ALA A 350 11.00 -20.26 23.11
N PRO A 351 10.41 -21.26 23.80
CA PRO A 351 8.98 -21.53 23.71
C PRO A 351 8.14 -20.33 24.16
N ASP A 352 7.31 -19.79 23.26
CA ASP A 352 6.28 -18.83 23.62
C ASP A 352 5.30 -19.50 24.59
N ARG A 353 5.16 -18.94 25.80
CA ARG A 353 4.39 -19.58 26.87
C ARG A 353 2.87 -19.53 26.64
N HIS A 354 2.42 -18.71 25.71
CA HIS A 354 1.03 -18.29 25.54
C HIS A 354 0.65 -18.23 24.06
N ILE A 355 1.25 -19.12 23.26
CA ILE A 355 1.11 -19.17 21.81
C ILE A 355 -0.34 -19.39 21.35
N GLU A 356 -1.18 -20.04 22.16
CA GLU A 356 -2.60 -20.30 21.88
C GLU A 356 -3.47 -19.03 21.79
N PHE A 357 -2.99 -17.91 22.36
CA PHE A 357 -3.66 -16.62 22.26
C PHE A 357 -3.22 -15.81 21.03
N ARG A 358 -2.24 -16.30 20.26
CA ARG A 358 -1.76 -15.61 19.05
C ARG A 358 -2.76 -15.77 17.91
N THR A 359 -2.88 -14.72 17.12
CA THR A 359 -3.70 -14.72 15.89
C THR A 359 -3.00 -15.37 14.71
N HIS A 360 -1.68 -15.59 14.80
CA HIS A 360 -0.84 -16.12 13.74
C HIS A 360 -0.02 -17.30 14.27
N LEU A 361 -0.06 -18.43 13.56
CA LEU A 361 0.78 -19.60 13.80
C LEU A 361 1.54 -19.95 12.53
N SER A 362 2.87 -20.02 12.63
CA SER A 362 3.76 -20.44 11.55
C SER A 362 4.59 -21.64 11.97
N CYS A 363 4.34 -22.77 11.31
CA CYS A 363 5.04 -24.01 11.54
C CYS A 363 5.93 -24.37 10.36
N ASP A 364 7.18 -24.73 10.65
CA ASP A 364 8.17 -25.18 9.66
C ASP A 364 8.76 -26.52 10.07
N GLY A 365 8.53 -27.54 9.24
CA GLY A 365 8.98 -28.92 9.46
C GLY A 365 10.46 -29.10 9.18
N GLN A 366 11.33 -28.68 10.10
CA GLN A 366 12.78 -28.85 9.96
C GLN A 366 13.24 -30.33 10.04
N ASP A 367 12.39 -31.24 10.53
CA ASP A 367 12.74 -32.63 10.88
C ASP A 367 12.05 -33.72 10.04
N ASN A 368 11.60 -33.41 8.82
CA ASN A 368 10.91 -34.38 7.95
C ASN A 368 9.68 -35.04 8.62
N LEU A 369 9.03 -34.28 9.52
CA LEU A 369 7.85 -34.73 10.27
C LEU A 369 6.62 -34.76 9.37
N THR A 370 5.75 -35.73 9.61
CA THR A 370 4.45 -35.85 8.93
C THR A 370 3.38 -35.16 9.78
N LEU A 371 2.52 -34.37 9.13
CA LEU A 371 1.37 -33.75 9.76
C LEU A 371 0.18 -34.72 9.68
N THR A 372 -0.15 -35.35 10.80
CA THR A 372 -1.15 -36.43 10.87
C THR A 372 -2.47 -36.00 11.48
N ASP A 373 -2.46 -35.00 12.35
CA ASP A 373 -3.60 -34.52 13.13
C ASP A 373 -3.45 -33.01 13.38
N ILE A 374 -4.50 -32.23 13.11
CA ILE A 374 -4.52 -30.78 13.37
C ILE A 374 -5.55 -30.36 14.41
N SER A 375 -6.21 -31.31 15.07
CA SER A 375 -7.25 -31.06 16.07
C SER A 375 -6.75 -30.22 17.26
N GLY A 376 -5.45 -30.28 17.56
CA GLY A 376 -4.80 -29.41 18.55
C GLY A 376 -4.93 -27.91 18.25
N LEU A 377 -5.15 -27.52 16.98
CA LEU A 377 -5.41 -26.12 16.61
C LEU A 377 -6.73 -25.58 17.18
N ALA A 378 -7.63 -26.45 17.64
CA ALA A 378 -8.86 -26.03 18.33
C ALA A 378 -8.59 -25.26 19.63
N GLN A 379 -7.40 -25.39 20.21
CA GLN A 379 -6.99 -24.60 21.39
C GLN A 379 -6.70 -23.13 21.04
N PHE A 380 -6.46 -22.82 19.76
CA PHE A 380 -6.11 -21.47 19.31
C PHE A 380 -7.37 -20.69 18.92
N SER A 381 -8.13 -20.26 19.93
CA SER A 381 -9.43 -19.59 19.76
C SER A 381 -9.38 -18.29 18.92
N GLN A 382 -8.22 -17.65 18.81
CA GLN A 382 -8.03 -16.39 18.07
C GLN A 382 -7.27 -16.57 16.76
N LEU A 383 -6.93 -17.80 16.37
CA LEU A 383 -6.12 -18.07 15.17
C LEU A 383 -6.87 -17.63 13.92
N THR A 384 -6.28 -16.69 13.18
CA THR A 384 -6.81 -16.18 11.92
C THR A 384 -5.83 -16.35 10.77
N SER A 385 -4.54 -16.56 11.06
CA SER A 385 -3.50 -16.80 10.08
C SER A 385 -2.76 -18.10 10.39
N LEU A 386 -2.78 -19.05 9.46
CA LEU A 386 -2.09 -20.32 9.58
C LEU A 386 -1.08 -20.49 8.44
N GLN A 387 0.15 -20.81 8.82
CA GLN A 387 1.21 -21.15 7.90
C GLN A 387 1.82 -22.51 8.25
N LEU A 388 1.83 -23.41 7.26
CA LEU A 388 2.42 -24.73 7.36
C LEU A 388 3.45 -24.90 6.25
N ARG A 389 4.70 -25.17 6.63
CA ARG A 389 5.82 -25.34 5.70
C ARG A 389 6.58 -26.63 5.96
N SER A 390 7.15 -27.21 4.91
CA SER A 390 8.13 -28.30 5.00
C SER A 390 7.64 -29.56 5.73
N ALA A 391 6.33 -29.80 5.78
CA ALA A 391 5.80 -31.06 6.29
C ALA A 391 6.05 -32.16 5.25
N ALA A 392 6.68 -33.26 5.66
CA ALA A 392 7.06 -34.34 4.75
C ALA A 392 5.85 -34.93 4.01
N GLN A 393 4.75 -35.12 4.74
CA GLN A 393 3.43 -35.51 4.23
C GLN A 393 2.35 -34.89 5.12
N ILE A 394 1.12 -34.79 4.59
CA ILE A 394 -0.08 -34.51 5.37
C ILE A 394 -1.04 -35.71 5.24
N SER A 395 -1.62 -36.16 6.36
CA SER A 395 -2.61 -37.23 6.32
C SER A 395 -3.93 -36.75 5.67
N PRO A 396 -4.70 -37.64 5.03
CA PRO A 396 -6.01 -37.27 4.50
C PRO A 396 -6.98 -36.73 5.56
N SER A 397 -6.87 -37.18 6.82
CA SER A 397 -7.71 -36.69 7.92
C SER A 397 -7.35 -35.26 8.32
N ALA A 398 -6.05 -34.95 8.48
CA ALA A 398 -5.59 -33.60 8.77
C ALA A 398 -5.97 -32.62 7.64
N LEU A 399 -5.83 -33.06 6.39
CA LEU A 399 -6.21 -32.27 5.23
C LEU A 399 -7.73 -31.99 5.16
N ALA A 400 -8.57 -32.98 5.48
CA ALA A 400 -10.02 -32.81 5.56
C ALA A 400 -10.42 -31.86 6.70
N GLU A 401 -9.72 -31.94 7.84
CA GLU A 401 -9.94 -31.06 8.99
C GLU A 401 -9.54 -29.61 8.70
N LEU A 402 -8.56 -29.37 7.83
CA LEU A 402 -8.14 -28.01 7.44
C LEU A 402 -9.31 -27.19 6.87
N ASN A 403 -10.19 -27.83 6.08
CA ASN A 403 -11.39 -27.19 5.51
C ASN A 403 -12.42 -26.79 6.58
N THR A 404 -12.30 -27.29 7.82
CA THR A 404 -13.20 -26.96 8.93
C THR A 404 -12.76 -25.73 9.72
N LEU A 405 -11.52 -25.24 9.52
CA LEU A 405 -10.96 -24.07 10.19
C LEU A 405 -11.49 -22.75 9.60
N THR A 406 -12.81 -22.57 9.66
CA THR A 406 -13.54 -21.45 9.02
C THR A 406 -13.19 -20.07 9.57
N GLN A 407 -12.53 -19.99 10.73
CA GLN A 407 -12.01 -18.75 11.33
C GLN A 407 -10.76 -18.20 10.62
N ILE A 408 -10.08 -19.01 9.81
CA ILE A 408 -8.84 -18.62 9.13
C ILE A 408 -9.14 -17.67 7.97
N THR A 409 -8.49 -16.50 8.01
CA THR A 409 -8.53 -15.45 6.99
C THR A 409 -7.27 -15.47 6.11
N GLU A 410 -6.15 -15.99 6.62
CA GLU A 410 -4.90 -16.11 5.88
C GLU A 410 -4.35 -17.54 5.97
N LEU A 411 -4.18 -18.21 4.83
CA LEU A 411 -3.65 -19.56 4.76
C LEU A 411 -2.42 -19.61 3.85
N SER A 412 -1.33 -20.15 4.37
CA SER A 412 -0.12 -20.41 3.59
C SER A 412 0.34 -21.85 3.74
N LEU A 413 0.45 -22.57 2.62
CA LEU A 413 0.97 -23.93 2.56
C LEU A 413 2.14 -23.97 1.57
N SER A 414 3.32 -24.40 2.02
CA SER A 414 4.51 -24.50 1.14
C SER A 414 5.33 -25.74 1.43
N ASP A 415 5.92 -26.33 0.38
CA ASP A 415 6.82 -27.48 0.50
C ASP A 415 6.18 -28.68 1.21
N ILE A 416 4.89 -28.94 0.91
CA ILE A 416 4.12 -30.09 1.41
C ILE A 416 3.62 -30.90 0.21
N ALA A 417 3.68 -32.23 0.31
CA ALA A 417 3.11 -33.13 -0.69
C ALA A 417 1.58 -33.19 -0.58
N ILE A 418 0.89 -32.29 -1.29
CA ILE A 418 -0.57 -32.23 -1.42
C ILE A 418 -0.94 -32.28 -2.90
N THR A 419 -1.73 -33.27 -3.29
CA THR A 419 -2.20 -33.46 -4.67
C THR A 419 -3.54 -32.81 -4.94
N GLU A 420 -4.46 -32.86 -3.98
CA GLU A 420 -5.80 -32.26 -4.04
C GLU A 420 -6.05 -31.45 -2.77
N LEU A 421 -6.58 -30.23 -2.91
CA LEU A 421 -6.88 -29.36 -1.78
C LEU A 421 -8.31 -28.81 -1.90
N ASP A 422 -9.14 -29.06 -0.89
CA ASP A 422 -10.50 -28.52 -0.80
C ASP A 422 -10.60 -27.49 0.32
N LEU A 423 -10.91 -26.24 -0.05
CA LEU A 423 -11.10 -25.10 0.85
C LEU A 423 -12.53 -24.53 0.73
N SER A 424 -13.48 -25.29 0.20
CA SER A 424 -14.83 -24.85 -0.13
C SER A 424 -15.61 -24.24 1.05
N SER A 425 -15.31 -24.65 2.29
CA SER A 425 -16.00 -24.17 3.49
C SER A 425 -15.35 -22.91 4.10
N MET A 426 -14.14 -22.55 3.68
CA MET A 426 -13.38 -21.42 4.21
C MET A 426 -13.82 -20.09 3.58
N SER A 427 -15.10 -19.74 3.70
CA SER A 427 -15.68 -18.54 3.07
C SER A 427 -15.07 -17.20 3.54
N GLY A 428 -14.53 -17.17 4.76
CA GLY A 428 -13.84 -16.01 5.34
C GLY A 428 -12.38 -15.85 4.90
N LEU A 429 -11.84 -16.75 4.06
CA LEU A 429 -10.45 -16.69 3.61
C LEU A 429 -10.22 -15.47 2.70
N GLU A 430 -9.33 -14.56 3.12
CA GLU A 430 -8.97 -13.32 2.45
C GLU A 430 -7.66 -13.43 1.66
N LYS A 431 -6.70 -14.24 2.16
CA LYS A 431 -5.40 -14.46 1.50
C LYS A 431 -5.06 -15.94 1.47
N LEU A 432 -4.67 -16.42 0.29
CA LEU A 432 -4.24 -17.80 0.07
C LEU A 432 -2.91 -17.81 -0.66
N SER A 433 -1.90 -18.47 -0.09
CA SER A 433 -0.59 -18.66 -0.70
C SER A 433 -0.19 -20.13 -0.72
N LEU A 434 -0.05 -20.70 -1.92
CA LEU A 434 0.27 -22.09 -2.13
C LEU A 434 1.58 -22.23 -2.92
N ALA A 435 2.53 -23.00 -2.39
CA ALA A 435 3.72 -23.44 -3.11
C ALA A 435 3.83 -24.96 -2.93
N LEU A 436 2.97 -25.69 -3.66
CA LEU A 436 2.74 -27.12 -3.48
C LEU A 436 3.13 -27.86 -4.78
N PRO A 437 4.31 -28.49 -4.85
CA PRO A 437 4.85 -29.06 -6.09
C PRO A 437 3.92 -30.08 -6.79
N GLU A 438 3.15 -30.84 -6.01
CA GLU A 438 2.31 -31.94 -6.51
C GLU A 438 0.84 -31.58 -6.68
N LEU A 439 0.44 -30.32 -6.42
CA LEU A 439 -0.95 -29.90 -6.45
C LEU A 439 -1.50 -29.99 -7.88
N THR A 440 -2.61 -30.71 -8.07
CA THR A 440 -3.28 -30.88 -9.38
C THR A 440 -4.77 -30.57 -9.33
N ALA A 441 -5.38 -30.48 -8.14
CA ALA A 441 -6.76 -30.05 -7.95
C ALA A 441 -6.89 -29.08 -6.76
N LEU A 442 -7.61 -27.99 -6.97
CA LEU A 442 -7.89 -26.98 -5.95
C LEU A 442 -9.36 -26.55 -6.02
N THR A 443 -10.07 -26.65 -4.90
CA THR A 443 -11.44 -26.14 -4.77
C THR A 443 -11.45 -24.90 -3.88
N LEU A 444 -11.84 -23.76 -4.46
CA LEU A 444 -11.96 -22.48 -3.77
C LEU A 444 -13.41 -22.21 -3.28
N PRO A 445 -13.59 -21.39 -2.23
CA PRO A 445 -14.93 -21.02 -1.75
C PRO A 445 -15.70 -20.15 -2.76
N GLN A 446 -16.99 -20.44 -2.98
CA GLN A 446 -17.82 -19.80 -4.03
C GLN A 446 -18.29 -18.36 -3.71
N ARG A 447 -18.30 -17.97 -2.44
CA ARG A 447 -18.63 -16.60 -1.96
C ARG A 447 -17.47 -16.07 -1.15
N SER A 448 -16.35 -15.88 -1.82
CA SER A 448 -15.07 -15.71 -1.14
C SER A 448 -14.81 -14.25 -0.76
N ALA A 449 -14.23 -14.06 0.43
CA ALA A 449 -13.56 -12.83 0.82
C ALA A 449 -12.16 -12.69 0.20
N LEU A 450 -11.71 -13.64 -0.64
CA LEU A 450 -10.34 -13.71 -1.16
C LEU A 450 -9.99 -12.46 -1.98
N THR A 451 -9.06 -11.67 -1.44
CA THR A 451 -8.51 -10.47 -2.06
C THR A 451 -7.17 -10.74 -2.74
N SER A 452 -6.47 -11.79 -2.30
CA SER A 452 -5.15 -12.18 -2.81
C SER A 452 -5.02 -13.70 -2.93
N LEU A 453 -4.69 -14.18 -4.14
CA LEU A 453 -4.40 -15.58 -4.43
C LEU A 453 -3.00 -15.71 -5.04
N SER A 454 -2.16 -16.53 -4.42
CA SER A 454 -0.83 -16.86 -4.90
C SER A 454 -0.67 -18.38 -5.03
N ILE A 455 -0.31 -18.87 -6.21
CA ILE A 455 0.04 -20.27 -6.48
C ILE A 455 1.36 -20.27 -7.24
N THR A 456 2.47 -20.55 -6.58
CA THR A 456 3.81 -20.40 -7.18
C THR A 456 4.50 -21.70 -7.56
N GLN A 457 3.89 -22.83 -7.21
CA GLN A 457 4.31 -24.18 -7.62
C GLN A 457 3.09 -25.09 -7.73
N GLY A 458 3.15 -26.05 -8.66
CA GLY A 458 2.02 -26.93 -8.96
C GLY A 458 0.77 -26.15 -9.39
N GLY A 459 -0.40 -26.68 -9.09
CA GLY A 459 -1.70 -26.10 -9.41
C GLY A 459 -2.44 -26.89 -10.51
N PRO A 460 -3.78 -26.80 -10.53
CA PRO A 460 -4.58 -27.45 -11.57
C PRO A 460 -4.29 -26.86 -12.95
N ALA A 461 -4.35 -27.68 -13.99
CA ALA A 461 -4.14 -27.21 -15.36
C ALA A 461 -5.10 -26.08 -15.76
N GLY A 462 -6.34 -26.09 -15.26
CA GLY A 462 -7.28 -24.97 -15.33
C GLY A 462 -7.72 -24.58 -13.93
N LEU A 463 -7.50 -23.31 -13.56
CA LEU A 463 -7.89 -22.77 -12.26
C LEU A 463 -9.30 -22.18 -12.32
N ALA A 464 -10.22 -22.74 -11.54
CA ALA A 464 -11.58 -22.22 -11.44
C ALA A 464 -11.61 -20.98 -10.53
N LEU A 465 -11.86 -19.81 -11.12
CA LEU A 465 -11.96 -18.51 -10.42
C LEU A 465 -13.40 -17.96 -10.34
N SER A 466 -14.40 -18.82 -10.57
CA SER A 466 -15.81 -18.45 -10.49
C SER A 466 -16.19 -18.04 -9.06
N GLY A 467 -16.71 -16.83 -8.89
CA GLY A 467 -17.19 -16.32 -7.60
C GLY A 467 -16.12 -15.59 -6.76
N GLN A 468 -14.88 -15.48 -7.23
CA GLN A 468 -13.82 -14.73 -6.56
C GLN A 468 -13.84 -13.23 -6.95
N THR A 469 -15.02 -12.59 -6.83
CA THR A 469 -15.25 -11.20 -7.28
C THR A 469 -14.48 -10.16 -6.48
N SER A 470 -14.03 -10.51 -5.28
CA SER A 470 -13.23 -9.64 -4.39
C SER A 470 -11.73 -9.64 -4.72
N LEU A 471 -11.28 -10.50 -5.65
CA LEU A 471 -9.87 -10.71 -5.93
C LEU A 471 -9.24 -9.47 -6.56
N THR A 472 -8.19 -8.96 -5.92
CA THR A 472 -7.44 -7.77 -6.36
C THR A 472 -6.06 -8.11 -6.89
N ARG A 473 -5.47 -9.23 -6.44
CA ARG A 473 -4.15 -9.71 -6.81
C ARG A 473 -4.19 -11.20 -7.10
N LEU A 474 -3.66 -11.57 -8.26
CA LEU A 474 -3.50 -12.96 -8.68
C LEU A 474 -2.04 -13.17 -9.10
N ASP A 475 -1.34 -14.05 -8.40
CA ASP A 475 0.03 -14.45 -8.71
C ASP A 475 0.11 -15.95 -8.95
N LEU A 476 0.40 -16.35 -10.18
CA LEU A 476 0.51 -17.73 -10.64
C LEU A 476 1.93 -18.05 -11.11
N SER A 477 2.92 -17.24 -10.69
CA SER A 477 4.28 -17.31 -11.20
C SER A 477 4.97 -18.62 -10.78
N GLY A 478 5.48 -19.41 -11.73
CA GLY A 478 6.05 -20.74 -11.45
C GLY A 478 5.02 -21.89 -11.38
N SER A 479 3.73 -21.60 -11.55
CA SER A 479 2.68 -22.62 -11.49
C SER A 479 2.60 -23.52 -12.73
N ALA A 480 1.94 -24.67 -12.57
CA ALA A 480 1.56 -25.60 -13.63
C ALA A 480 0.23 -25.25 -14.32
N ILE A 481 -0.34 -24.07 -14.01
CA ILE A 481 -1.60 -23.62 -14.60
C ILE A 481 -1.38 -23.26 -16.07
N SER A 482 -2.18 -23.86 -16.95
CA SER A 482 -2.09 -23.68 -18.40
C SER A 482 -3.22 -22.85 -18.99
N ARG A 483 -4.38 -22.81 -18.32
CA ARG A 483 -5.55 -22.06 -18.78
C ARG A 483 -6.14 -21.23 -17.65
N LEU A 484 -6.47 -19.99 -17.97
CA LEU A 484 -7.04 -19.03 -17.02
C LEU A 484 -8.27 -18.35 -17.61
N ASP A 485 -9.39 -18.40 -16.90
CA ASP A 485 -10.57 -17.60 -17.17
C ASP A 485 -10.64 -16.47 -16.15
N LEU A 486 -10.56 -15.22 -16.63
CA LEU A 486 -10.58 -14.03 -15.78
C LEU A 486 -11.97 -13.39 -15.67
N SER A 487 -13.02 -14.07 -16.14
CA SER A 487 -14.39 -13.57 -16.08
C SER A 487 -14.86 -13.36 -14.64
N GLY A 488 -15.55 -12.25 -14.39
CA GLY A 488 -16.09 -11.87 -13.08
C GLY A 488 -15.10 -11.20 -12.12
N LEU A 489 -13.81 -11.08 -12.48
CA LEU A 489 -12.76 -10.54 -11.59
C LEU A 489 -12.63 -9.01 -11.67
N GLN A 490 -13.76 -8.31 -11.52
CA GLN A 490 -13.88 -6.86 -11.78
C GLN A 490 -12.98 -5.97 -10.91
N ASN A 491 -12.45 -6.50 -9.80
CA ASN A 491 -11.56 -5.78 -8.89
C ASN A 491 -10.07 -6.13 -9.09
N LEU A 492 -9.72 -6.96 -10.08
CA LEU A 492 -8.35 -7.43 -10.31
C LEU A 492 -7.47 -6.31 -10.84
N THR A 493 -6.46 -5.91 -10.05
CA THR A 493 -5.54 -4.81 -10.37
C THR A 493 -4.14 -5.28 -10.76
N SER A 494 -3.77 -6.51 -10.40
CA SER A 494 -2.46 -7.09 -10.64
C SER A 494 -2.57 -8.55 -11.04
N LEU A 495 -1.98 -8.91 -12.17
CA LEU A 495 -1.88 -10.28 -12.67
C LEU A 495 -0.42 -10.62 -12.96
N GLN A 496 0.09 -11.65 -12.29
CA GLN A 496 1.41 -12.22 -12.53
C GLN A 496 1.28 -13.71 -12.81
N ALA A 497 2.00 -14.21 -13.80
CA ALA A 497 2.10 -15.63 -14.13
C ALA A 497 3.46 -15.94 -14.76
N SER A 498 4.51 -15.20 -14.37
CA SER A 498 5.84 -15.36 -14.98
C SER A 498 6.40 -16.75 -14.69
N ASN A 499 7.12 -17.34 -15.65
CA ASN A 499 7.70 -18.68 -15.53
C ASN A 499 6.65 -19.79 -15.27
N SER A 500 5.42 -19.62 -15.75
CA SER A 500 4.35 -20.61 -15.63
C SER A 500 4.11 -21.38 -16.94
N GLN A 501 3.23 -22.37 -16.90
CA GLN A 501 2.78 -23.12 -18.09
C GLN A 501 1.59 -22.45 -18.81
N LEU A 502 1.34 -21.16 -18.58
CA LEU A 502 0.16 -20.47 -19.09
C LEU A 502 0.15 -20.38 -20.63
N GLU A 503 -0.80 -21.08 -21.26
CA GLU A 503 -0.99 -21.15 -22.71
C GLU A 503 -2.16 -20.27 -23.19
N GLU A 504 -3.17 -20.06 -22.34
CA GLU A 504 -4.44 -19.43 -22.72
C GLU A 504 -5.02 -18.57 -21.60
N ILE A 505 -5.45 -17.35 -21.95
CA ILE A 505 -6.27 -16.48 -21.11
C ILE A 505 -7.58 -16.18 -21.84
N THR A 506 -8.70 -16.37 -21.16
CA THR A 506 -10.05 -16.10 -21.69
C THR A 506 -10.80 -15.05 -20.86
N PHE A 507 -11.78 -14.40 -21.51
CA PHE A 507 -12.58 -13.31 -20.94
C PHE A 507 -14.03 -13.39 -21.45
N VAL A 508 -15.01 -13.24 -20.56
CA VAL A 508 -16.43 -13.04 -20.92
C VAL A 508 -16.87 -11.58 -20.70
N ASP A 509 -16.27 -10.87 -19.75
CA ASP A 509 -16.61 -9.48 -19.42
C ASP A 509 -15.88 -8.44 -20.29
N ALA A 510 -16.34 -7.18 -20.23
CA ALA A 510 -15.87 -6.13 -21.14
C ALA A 510 -14.38 -5.75 -20.93
N THR A 511 -13.96 -5.45 -19.70
CA THR A 511 -12.59 -4.98 -19.36
C THR A 511 -12.25 -5.18 -17.88
N LEU A 512 -10.96 -5.32 -17.54
CA LEU A 512 -10.44 -5.46 -16.17
C LEU A 512 -9.51 -4.27 -15.80
N PRO A 513 -9.50 -3.82 -14.54
CA PRO A 513 -8.68 -2.69 -14.07
C PRO A 513 -7.21 -3.08 -13.79
N VAL A 514 -6.65 -4.02 -14.54
CA VAL A 514 -5.28 -4.49 -14.33
C VAL A 514 -4.29 -3.42 -14.77
N GLY A 515 -3.52 -2.91 -13.81
CA GLY A 515 -2.49 -1.91 -14.05
C GLY A 515 -1.11 -2.50 -14.35
N LYS A 516 -0.83 -3.72 -13.88
CA LYS A 516 0.46 -4.41 -14.06
C LYS A 516 0.24 -5.84 -14.51
N LEU A 517 0.93 -6.21 -15.58
CA LEU A 517 0.85 -7.53 -16.20
C LEU A 517 2.24 -8.13 -16.40
N TRP A 518 2.53 -9.24 -15.73
CA TRP A 518 3.79 -9.98 -15.87
C TRP A 518 3.50 -11.41 -16.29
N LEU A 519 3.78 -11.72 -17.56
CA LEU A 519 3.51 -13.01 -18.19
C LEU A 519 4.76 -13.56 -18.91
N ASP A 520 5.95 -13.10 -18.52
CA ASP A 520 7.20 -13.51 -19.15
C ASP A 520 7.54 -14.96 -18.89
N ASN A 521 8.18 -15.62 -19.87
CA ASN A 521 8.49 -17.04 -19.85
C ASN A 521 7.24 -17.92 -19.73
N THR A 522 6.27 -17.72 -20.62
CA THR A 522 5.05 -18.54 -20.72
C THR A 522 4.82 -19.00 -22.16
N PRO A 523 4.20 -20.17 -22.40
CA PRO A 523 3.86 -20.62 -23.75
C PRO A 523 2.69 -19.86 -24.40
N LEU A 524 2.24 -18.74 -23.82
CA LEU A 524 1.10 -17.93 -24.26
C LEU A 524 1.26 -17.47 -25.71
N SER A 525 0.31 -17.86 -26.56
CA SER A 525 0.33 -17.58 -28.01
C SER A 525 -0.59 -16.45 -28.46
N GLN A 526 -1.58 -16.09 -27.62
CA GLN A 526 -2.55 -15.03 -27.88
C GLN A 526 -2.87 -14.26 -26.61
N LEU A 527 -3.07 -12.94 -26.74
CA LEU A 527 -3.44 -12.06 -25.64
C LEU A 527 -4.17 -10.82 -26.15
N GLU A 528 -5.41 -10.61 -25.71
CA GLU A 528 -6.18 -9.40 -26.01
C GLU A 528 -5.86 -8.29 -24.98
N LEU A 529 -4.85 -7.46 -25.23
CA LEU A 529 -4.50 -6.37 -24.31
C LEU A 529 -5.57 -5.28 -24.20
N SER A 530 -6.52 -5.19 -25.14
CA SER A 530 -7.68 -4.29 -25.04
C SER A 530 -8.57 -4.57 -23.83
N ARG A 531 -8.46 -5.77 -23.24
CA ARG A 531 -9.15 -6.13 -22.00
C ARG A 531 -8.55 -5.47 -20.76
N PHE A 532 -7.38 -4.81 -20.87
CA PHE A 532 -6.68 -4.14 -19.78
C PHE A 532 -6.45 -2.65 -20.07
N PRO A 533 -7.50 -1.81 -20.17
CA PRO A 533 -7.36 -0.41 -20.60
C PRO A 533 -6.50 0.46 -19.64
N GLN A 534 -6.43 0.10 -18.36
CA GLN A 534 -5.64 0.80 -17.32
C GLN A 534 -4.19 0.30 -17.21
N LEU A 535 -3.73 -0.49 -18.18
CA LEU A 535 -2.41 -1.11 -18.14
C LEU A 535 -1.32 -0.05 -18.21
N THR A 536 -0.44 -0.04 -17.20
CA THR A 536 0.72 0.85 -17.11
C THR A 536 2.02 0.14 -17.48
N HIS A 537 2.11 -1.15 -17.15
CA HIS A 537 3.26 -2.02 -17.43
C HIS A 537 2.83 -3.37 -17.97
N ALA A 538 3.52 -3.83 -19.01
CA ALA A 538 3.45 -5.22 -19.46
C ALA A 538 4.85 -5.80 -19.68
N LYS A 539 5.09 -6.98 -19.13
CA LYS A 539 6.26 -7.81 -19.42
C LYS A 539 5.78 -9.14 -20.02
N LEU A 540 6.07 -9.32 -21.30
CA LEU A 540 5.60 -10.42 -22.15
C LEU A 540 6.77 -11.15 -22.82
N ASP A 541 7.97 -11.04 -22.22
CA ASP A 541 9.20 -11.61 -22.76
C ASP A 541 9.11 -13.13 -22.83
N HIS A 542 9.74 -13.76 -23.83
CA HIS A 542 9.77 -15.22 -23.98
C HIS A 542 8.36 -15.85 -24.02
N THR A 543 7.42 -15.18 -24.69
CA THR A 543 6.10 -15.70 -25.03
C THR A 543 6.03 -16.16 -26.49
N GLN A 544 4.92 -16.80 -26.88
CA GLN A 544 4.67 -17.24 -28.26
C GLN A 544 3.77 -16.27 -29.04
N LEU A 545 3.69 -15.00 -28.60
CA LEU A 545 2.88 -13.97 -29.22
C LEU A 545 3.40 -13.61 -30.62
N SER A 546 2.54 -13.74 -31.63
CA SER A 546 2.83 -13.34 -33.03
C SER A 546 2.30 -11.96 -33.39
N ALA A 547 1.36 -11.42 -32.61
CA ALA A 547 0.82 -10.08 -32.78
C ALA A 547 0.58 -9.41 -31.42
N LEU A 548 0.75 -8.09 -31.36
CA LEU A 548 0.51 -7.29 -30.17
C LEU A 548 -0.14 -5.97 -30.55
N ASP A 549 -1.34 -5.73 -30.02
CA ASP A 549 -2.10 -4.51 -30.23
C ASP A 549 -2.27 -3.77 -28.90
N ILE A 550 -1.72 -2.55 -28.82
CA ILE A 550 -1.84 -1.67 -27.65
C ILE A 550 -2.72 -0.44 -27.89
N THR A 551 -3.61 -0.49 -28.89
CA THR A 551 -4.45 0.65 -29.30
C THR A 551 -5.37 1.17 -28.18
N GLU A 552 -5.84 0.29 -27.31
CA GLU A 552 -6.73 0.61 -26.18
C GLU A 552 -5.99 0.86 -24.86
N ASN A 553 -4.67 0.61 -24.78
CA ASN A 553 -3.88 0.78 -23.56
C ASN A 553 -3.35 2.22 -23.45
N ARG A 554 -4.24 3.16 -23.10
CA ARG A 554 -3.92 4.61 -23.11
C ARG A 554 -3.01 5.07 -21.98
N GLU A 555 -2.76 4.23 -20.99
CA GLU A 555 -1.93 4.55 -19.81
C GLU A 555 -0.58 3.82 -19.81
N ILE A 556 -0.28 3.02 -20.84
CA ILE A 556 0.93 2.19 -20.88
C ILE A 556 2.17 3.05 -21.10
N TYR A 557 3.14 2.93 -20.19
CA TYR A 557 4.41 3.65 -20.28
C TYR A 557 5.63 2.74 -20.39
N HIS A 558 5.51 1.45 -20.02
CA HIS A 558 6.57 0.45 -20.17
C HIS A 558 6.02 -0.85 -20.74
N LEU A 559 6.57 -1.28 -21.87
CA LEU A 559 6.25 -2.54 -22.52
C LEU A 559 7.52 -3.29 -22.92
N SER A 560 7.58 -4.57 -22.56
CA SER A 560 8.61 -5.50 -23.00
C SER A 560 7.96 -6.76 -23.57
N ALA A 561 8.38 -7.17 -24.77
CA ALA A 561 7.94 -8.39 -25.44
C ALA A 561 9.09 -9.00 -26.26
N GLN A 562 10.29 -9.01 -25.70
CA GLN A 562 11.48 -9.58 -26.35
C GLN A 562 11.42 -11.11 -26.42
N HIS A 563 12.16 -11.70 -27.36
CA HIS A 563 12.20 -13.15 -27.58
C HIS A 563 10.81 -13.75 -27.83
N THR A 564 10.03 -13.06 -28.66
CA THR A 564 8.69 -13.50 -29.10
C THR A 564 8.68 -13.65 -30.62
N PRO A 565 7.87 -14.54 -31.22
CA PRO A 565 7.72 -14.63 -32.67
C PRO A 565 6.89 -13.46 -33.26
N LEU A 566 6.97 -12.26 -32.65
CA LEU A 566 6.12 -11.11 -32.95
C LEU A 566 6.38 -10.58 -34.37
N GLU A 567 5.37 -10.69 -35.23
CA GLU A 567 5.37 -10.20 -36.61
C GLU A 567 4.65 -8.86 -36.74
N TYR A 568 3.69 -8.58 -35.86
CA TYR A 568 2.84 -7.39 -35.91
C TYR A 568 2.79 -6.66 -34.57
N PHE A 569 3.10 -5.36 -34.58
CA PHE A 569 2.95 -4.47 -33.44
C PHE A 569 2.13 -3.24 -33.85
N VAL A 570 1.01 -2.99 -33.16
CA VAL A 570 0.11 -1.87 -33.46
C VAL A 570 -0.11 -1.05 -32.20
N SER A 571 -0.13 0.28 -32.35
CA SER A 571 -0.39 1.23 -31.28
C SER A 571 -1.27 2.38 -31.77
N ALA A 572 -2.05 2.97 -30.86
CA ALA A 572 -2.79 4.19 -31.15
C ALA A 572 -1.85 5.40 -31.29
N ARG A 573 -2.32 6.49 -31.89
CA ARG A 573 -1.60 7.76 -31.82
C ARG A 573 -1.57 8.28 -30.39
N ASN A 574 -0.43 8.89 -30.02
CA ASN A 574 -0.18 9.53 -28.72
C ASN A 574 -0.24 8.55 -27.53
N VAL A 575 0.20 7.29 -27.71
CA VAL A 575 0.39 6.39 -26.57
C VAL A 575 1.56 6.92 -25.72
N PRO A 576 1.43 7.03 -24.38
CA PRO A 576 2.44 7.63 -23.50
C PRO A 576 3.62 6.69 -23.19
N LEU A 577 3.96 5.83 -24.15
CA LEU A 577 4.99 4.81 -23.99
C LEU A 577 6.37 5.47 -23.89
N LYS A 578 7.09 5.24 -22.78
CA LYS A 578 8.43 5.78 -22.54
C LYS A 578 9.54 4.77 -22.80
N LYS A 579 9.27 3.49 -22.54
CA LYS A 579 10.23 2.40 -22.74
C LYS A 579 9.59 1.22 -23.48
N LEU A 580 10.16 0.88 -24.63
CA LEU A 580 9.76 -0.24 -25.49
C LEU A 580 10.94 -1.19 -25.71
N ILE A 581 10.76 -2.46 -25.36
CA ILE A 581 11.74 -3.52 -25.67
C ILE A 581 11.07 -4.61 -26.51
N LEU A 582 11.52 -4.74 -27.76
CA LEU A 582 11.02 -5.66 -28.79
C LEU A 582 12.18 -6.43 -29.47
N SER A 583 13.27 -6.65 -28.74
CA SER A 583 14.44 -7.37 -29.25
C SER A 583 14.14 -8.85 -29.49
N SER A 584 14.81 -9.46 -30.46
CA SER A 584 14.63 -10.86 -30.89
C SER A 584 13.18 -11.16 -31.30
N THR A 585 12.61 -10.30 -32.14
CA THR A 585 11.26 -10.45 -32.73
C THR A 585 11.33 -10.73 -34.23
N GLN A 586 10.17 -10.84 -34.91
CA GLN A 586 10.09 -11.02 -36.37
C GLN A 586 9.57 -9.76 -37.09
N LEU A 587 9.58 -8.61 -36.39
CA LEU A 587 9.08 -7.33 -36.91
C LEU A 587 9.90 -6.87 -38.11
N THR A 588 9.20 -6.44 -39.16
CA THR A 588 9.80 -5.88 -40.38
C THR A 588 9.76 -4.36 -40.46
N SER A 589 8.89 -3.74 -39.65
CA SER A 589 8.75 -2.29 -39.52
C SER A 589 8.18 -1.93 -38.14
N ILE A 590 8.36 -0.66 -37.74
CA ILE A 590 7.76 -0.08 -36.53
C ILE A 590 7.43 1.39 -36.81
N ALA A 591 6.25 1.83 -36.37
CA ALA A 591 5.80 3.21 -36.53
C ALA A 591 6.07 4.01 -35.24
N LEU A 592 7.13 4.81 -35.19
CA LEU A 592 7.49 5.57 -33.98
C LEU A 592 6.61 6.80 -33.73
N THR A 593 5.98 7.34 -34.77
CA THR A 593 5.13 8.55 -34.69
C THR A 593 3.86 8.35 -33.87
N THR A 594 3.48 7.12 -33.57
CA THR A 594 2.35 6.79 -32.68
C THR A 594 2.71 6.94 -31.19
N MET A 595 4.00 6.94 -30.85
CA MET A 595 4.54 6.94 -29.48
C MET A 595 5.45 8.16 -29.25
N PRO A 596 4.91 9.39 -29.24
CA PRO A 596 5.70 10.62 -29.19
C PRO A 596 6.46 10.83 -27.86
N ALA A 597 6.14 10.07 -26.81
CA ALA A 597 6.82 10.13 -25.51
C ALA A 597 7.91 9.06 -25.35
N LEU A 598 8.25 8.32 -26.42
CA LEU A 598 9.19 7.21 -26.36
C LEU A 598 10.62 7.72 -26.20
N ASP A 599 11.22 7.45 -25.04
CA ASP A 599 12.59 7.84 -24.71
C ASP A 599 13.58 6.71 -25.00
N TRP A 600 13.14 5.45 -24.82
CA TRP A 600 13.98 4.24 -24.89
C TRP A 600 13.36 3.18 -25.80
N LEU A 601 14.07 2.80 -26.85
CA LEU A 601 13.70 1.74 -27.79
C LEU A 601 14.84 0.73 -27.97
N GLU A 602 14.54 -0.53 -27.67
CA GLU A 602 15.38 -1.69 -28.05
C GLU A 602 14.59 -2.57 -29.01
N ILE A 603 15.14 -2.79 -30.21
CA ILE A 603 14.56 -3.63 -31.26
C ILE A 603 15.67 -4.41 -31.98
N ASP A 604 16.60 -4.95 -31.19
CA ASP A 604 17.74 -5.71 -31.70
C ASP A 604 17.28 -7.05 -32.28
N ASN A 605 18.00 -7.60 -33.26
CA ASN A 605 17.75 -8.93 -33.84
C ASN A 605 16.29 -9.14 -34.29
N ALA A 606 15.67 -8.07 -34.83
CA ALA A 606 14.39 -8.18 -35.54
C ALA A 606 14.65 -8.42 -37.04
N ARG A 607 13.71 -8.03 -37.90
CA ARG A 607 13.83 -8.12 -39.36
C ARG A 607 13.61 -6.76 -40.02
N LEU A 608 13.95 -5.67 -39.33
CA LEU A 608 13.71 -4.33 -39.83
C LEU A 608 14.54 -4.08 -41.08
N THR A 609 13.87 -3.70 -42.17
CA THR A 609 14.53 -3.27 -43.43
C THR A 609 14.63 -1.75 -43.52
N THR A 610 13.78 -1.04 -42.79
CA THR A 610 13.76 0.42 -42.68
C THR A 610 13.40 0.84 -41.26
N LEU A 611 13.91 2.00 -40.83
CA LEU A 611 13.53 2.63 -39.57
C LEU A 611 13.37 4.14 -39.80
N ASP A 612 12.13 4.62 -39.72
CA ASP A 612 11.83 6.05 -39.83
C ASP A 612 11.88 6.72 -38.45
N LEU A 613 12.78 7.68 -38.29
CA LEU A 613 12.99 8.42 -37.06
C LEU A 613 12.30 9.79 -37.07
N ASN A 614 11.62 10.17 -38.16
CA ASN A 614 11.01 11.49 -38.29
C ASN A 614 9.90 11.72 -37.24
N GLY A 615 9.98 12.81 -36.48
CA GLY A 615 9.06 13.12 -35.39
C GLY A 615 9.19 12.25 -34.14
N SER A 616 10.21 11.38 -34.08
CA SER A 616 10.52 10.57 -32.91
C SER A 616 11.24 11.39 -31.83
N HIS A 617 10.97 11.07 -30.56
CA HIS A 617 11.63 11.70 -29.40
C HIS A 617 12.63 10.78 -28.70
N VAL A 618 12.94 9.63 -29.31
CA VAL A 618 13.84 8.62 -28.73
C VAL A 618 15.21 9.21 -28.43
N GLU A 619 15.66 9.06 -27.19
CA GLU A 619 17.01 9.42 -26.74
C GLU A 619 17.96 8.21 -26.78
N HIS A 620 17.42 7.00 -26.63
CA HIS A 620 18.18 5.76 -26.57
C HIS A 620 17.61 4.74 -27.55
N LEU A 621 18.36 4.45 -28.62
CA LEU A 621 17.95 3.53 -29.68
C LEU A 621 19.00 2.43 -29.87
N SER A 622 18.57 1.18 -29.68
CA SER A 622 19.28 -0.01 -30.14
C SER A 622 18.46 -0.72 -31.21
N ALA A 623 19.06 -0.90 -32.39
CA ALA A 623 18.48 -1.67 -33.49
C ALA A 623 19.56 -2.56 -34.14
N LYS A 624 20.39 -3.21 -33.32
CA LYS A 624 21.47 -4.09 -33.75
C LYS A 624 20.94 -5.33 -34.45
N GLY A 625 21.71 -5.97 -35.32
CA GLY A 625 21.33 -7.27 -35.91
C GLY A 625 20.08 -7.21 -36.79
N ASN A 626 19.79 -6.08 -37.43
CA ASN A 626 18.66 -5.90 -38.34
C ASN A 626 19.13 -5.94 -39.81
N GLN A 627 18.24 -5.58 -40.74
CA GLN A 627 18.49 -5.58 -42.19
C GLN A 627 18.44 -4.16 -42.77
N LEU A 628 18.79 -3.14 -41.97
CA LEU A 628 18.76 -1.75 -42.39
C LEU A 628 19.84 -1.49 -43.44
N THR A 629 19.47 -0.96 -44.61
CA THR A 629 20.43 -0.63 -45.68
C THR A 629 20.91 0.82 -45.64
N SER A 630 20.16 1.68 -44.97
CA SER A 630 20.47 3.10 -44.78
C SER A 630 19.73 3.65 -43.57
N LEU A 631 20.24 4.72 -42.98
CA LEU A 631 19.52 5.47 -41.95
C LEU A 631 19.70 6.98 -42.14
N THR A 632 18.60 7.72 -42.01
CA THR A 632 18.64 9.18 -41.90
C THR A 632 18.19 9.59 -40.51
N VAL A 633 19.06 10.26 -39.77
CA VAL A 633 18.75 10.86 -38.47
C VAL A 633 18.27 12.29 -38.70
N PRO A 634 17.03 12.65 -38.30
CA PRO A 634 16.50 14.01 -38.43
C PRO A 634 17.28 15.06 -37.65
N ASP A 635 17.26 16.31 -38.11
CA ASP A 635 18.01 17.41 -37.49
C ASP A 635 17.55 17.74 -36.05
N ASP A 636 16.27 17.55 -35.76
CA ASP A 636 15.64 17.78 -34.46
C ASP A 636 15.71 16.56 -33.52
N ALA A 637 16.32 15.45 -33.94
CA ALA A 637 16.40 14.23 -33.15
C ALA A 637 17.18 14.46 -31.83
N LYS A 638 16.60 14.03 -30.71
CA LYS A 638 17.22 14.09 -29.38
C LYS A 638 18.03 12.84 -29.03
N LEU A 639 18.43 12.08 -30.04
CA LEU A 639 19.21 10.85 -29.87
C LEU A 639 20.51 11.14 -29.14
N ARG A 640 20.70 10.41 -28.05
CA ARG A 640 21.90 10.46 -27.22
C ARG A 640 22.80 9.24 -27.45
N ARG A 641 22.16 8.08 -27.59
CA ARG A 641 22.80 6.79 -27.89
C ARG A 641 22.13 6.16 -29.10
N LEU A 642 22.95 5.81 -30.09
CA LEU A 642 22.51 5.15 -31.31
C LEU A 642 23.40 3.93 -31.58
N TRP A 643 22.80 2.75 -31.47
CA TRP A 643 23.48 1.48 -31.75
C TRP A 643 22.80 0.76 -32.92
N LEU A 644 23.58 0.57 -33.99
CA LEU A 644 23.14 0.02 -35.27
C LEU A 644 24.08 -1.07 -35.75
N ASP A 645 24.74 -1.75 -34.81
CA ASP A 645 25.72 -2.80 -35.10
C ASP A 645 25.08 -3.93 -35.92
N ASP A 646 25.87 -4.62 -36.73
CA ASP A 646 25.47 -5.82 -37.48
C ASP A 646 24.21 -5.60 -38.34
N ASN A 647 24.23 -4.55 -39.16
CA ASN A 647 23.20 -4.23 -40.15
C ASN A 647 23.78 -4.28 -41.57
N GLN A 648 23.05 -3.76 -42.56
CA GLN A 648 23.49 -3.67 -43.96
C GLN A 648 23.70 -2.22 -44.41
N ILE A 649 24.01 -1.32 -43.47
CA ILE A 649 24.00 0.13 -43.72
C ILE A 649 25.18 0.48 -44.64
N ALA A 650 24.85 0.92 -45.85
CA ALA A 650 25.82 1.44 -46.82
C ALA A 650 25.90 2.98 -46.82
N SER A 651 24.89 3.64 -46.25
CA SER A 651 24.85 5.11 -46.14
C SER A 651 24.10 5.54 -44.89
N VAL A 652 24.72 6.43 -44.12
CA VAL A 652 24.13 7.05 -42.93
C VAL A 652 24.17 8.57 -43.07
N LYS A 653 23.04 9.23 -42.84
CA LYS A 653 22.96 10.69 -42.77
C LYS A 653 22.74 11.11 -41.32
N LEU A 654 23.72 11.82 -40.77
CA LEU A 654 23.69 12.38 -39.42
C LEU A 654 23.45 13.90 -39.50
N PRO A 655 22.87 14.54 -38.48
CA PRO A 655 22.70 15.99 -38.47
C PRO A 655 24.04 16.69 -38.26
N GLU A 656 24.24 17.81 -38.93
CA GLU A 656 25.45 18.62 -38.78
C GLU A 656 25.54 19.26 -37.38
N ASP A 657 24.41 19.75 -36.86
CA ASP A 657 24.32 20.46 -35.58
C ASP A 657 23.54 19.68 -34.50
N ASN A 658 23.80 18.37 -34.34
CA ASN A 658 23.22 17.61 -33.24
C ASN A 658 24.05 17.74 -31.94
N PRO A 659 23.53 18.40 -30.88
CA PRO A 659 24.26 18.54 -29.62
C PRO A 659 24.08 17.34 -28.68
N TRP A 660 23.20 16.40 -29.00
CA TRP A 660 22.75 15.35 -28.07
C TRP A 660 23.50 14.03 -28.24
N LEU A 661 23.86 13.68 -29.47
CA LEU A 661 24.43 12.38 -29.80
C LEU A 661 25.86 12.27 -29.24
N TYR A 662 26.02 11.42 -28.24
CA TYR A 662 27.27 11.22 -27.54
C TYR A 662 27.89 9.84 -27.80
N ASN A 663 27.08 8.81 -28.11
CA ASN A 663 27.56 7.49 -28.51
C ASN A 663 26.92 7.04 -29.84
N LEU A 664 27.76 6.67 -30.79
CA LEU A 664 27.36 6.10 -32.07
C LEU A 664 28.14 4.80 -32.34
N SER A 665 27.41 3.72 -32.58
CA SER A 665 27.98 2.44 -32.99
C SER A 665 27.33 1.97 -34.28
N LEU A 666 28.18 1.74 -35.28
CA LEU A 666 27.86 1.30 -36.63
C LEU A 666 28.73 0.09 -37.00
N SER A 667 29.19 -0.69 -36.02
CA SER A 667 30.07 -1.84 -36.26
C SER A 667 29.38 -2.87 -37.16
N GLY A 668 30.13 -3.60 -37.99
CA GLY A 668 29.58 -4.71 -38.78
C GLY A 668 28.56 -4.25 -39.84
N ASN A 669 28.81 -3.14 -40.52
CA ASN A 669 27.95 -2.60 -41.58
C ASN A 669 28.67 -2.60 -42.95
N GLN A 670 28.08 -1.92 -43.95
CA GLN A 670 28.57 -1.89 -45.34
C GLN A 670 29.09 -0.50 -45.74
N LEU A 671 29.54 0.33 -44.78
CA LEU A 671 30.05 1.66 -45.06
C LEU A 671 31.40 1.59 -45.78
N SER A 672 31.48 2.12 -47.01
CA SER A 672 32.74 2.27 -47.75
C SER A 672 33.46 3.58 -47.43
N THR A 673 32.72 4.57 -46.96
CA THR A 673 33.21 5.90 -46.59
C THR A 673 32.44 6.41 -45.37
N PHE A 674 33.11 7.12 -44.48
CA PHE A 674 32.45 7.85 -43.40
C PHE A 674 33.05 9.25 -43.30
N GLU A 675 32.35 10.21 -43.92
CA GLU A 675 32.71 11.62 -43.85
C GLU A 675 31.54 12.41 -43.26
N THR A 676 31.75 13.07 -42.12
CA THR A 676 30.71 13.89 -41.49
C THR A 676 31.27 15.20 -40.96
N LEU A 677 30.49 16.28 -41.13
CA LEU A 677 30.67 17.53 -40.41
C LEU A 677 30.10 17.46 -38.98
N GLY A 678 29.16 16.56 -38.70
CA GLY A 678 28.41 16.51 -37.43
C GLY A 678 29.00 15.57 -36.36
N PRO A 679 28.13 15.03 -35.47
CA PRO A 679 27.64 15.61 -34.21
C PRO A 679 28.75 16.21 -33.31
N GLN A 680 28.49 17.38 -32.70
CA GLN A 680 29.50 18.20 -31.99
C GLN A 680 29.98 17.63 -30.63
N ASN A 681 29.20 16.71 -30.04
CA ASN A 681 29.42 16.18 -28.69
C ASN A 681 29.69 14.67 -28.68
N LEU A 682 30.11 14.10 -29.82
CA LEU A 682 30.37 12.67 -29.90
C LEU A 682 31.53 12.30 -29.00
N ASN A 683 31.28 11.41 -28.05
CA ASN A 683 32.26 10.90 -27.10
C ASN A 683 32.86 9.57 -27.57
N SER A 684 32.02 8.70 -28.15
CA SER A 684 32.41 7.37 -28.62
C SER A 684 31.86 7.10 -30.02
N LEU A 685 32.75 6.67 -30.92
CA LEU A 685 32.42 6.26 -32.28
C LEU A 685 33.03 4.89 -32.57
N ASP A 686 32.16 3.92 -32.89
CA ASP A 686 32.56 2.61 -33.39
C ASP A 686 32.10 2.43 -34.83
N LEU A 687 33.07 2.23 -35.72
CA LEU A 687 32.93 1.98 -37.15
C LEU A 687 33.64 0.69 -37.56
N SER A 688 33.98 -0.16 -36.59
CA SER A 688 34.70 -1.41 -36.84
C SER A 688 33.95 -2.34 -37.79
N HIS A 689 34.66 -3.28 -38.40
CA HIS A 689 34.06 -4.27 -39.30
C HIS A 689 33.22 -3.66 -40.44
N ASN A 690 33.67 -2.53 -40.99
CA ASN A 690 33.12 -1.91 -42.20
C ASN A 690 34.18 -1.87 -43.31
N PRO A 691 33.81 -1.96 -44.60
CA PRO A 691 34.75 -1.85 -45.72
C PRO A 691 35.23 -0.40 -45.98
N LEU A 692 35.49 0.38 -44.93
CA LEU A 692 35.87 1.78 -45.00
C LEU A 692 37.22 1.97 -45.70
N THR A 693 37.24 2.76 -46.77
CA THR A 693 38.46 3.20 -47.48
C THR A 693 38.77 4.67 -47.24
N GLN A 694 37.78 5.44 -46.75
CA GLN A 694 37.92 6.84 -46.39
C GLN A 694 37.19 7.12 -45.08
N PHE A 695 37.82 7.88 -44.20
CA PHE A 695 37.28 8.30 -42.91
C PHE A 695 37.66 9.75 -42.64
N GLY A 696 36.68 10.56 -42.26
CA GLY A 696 36.89 11.96 -41.91
C GLY A 696 35.78 12.51 -41.02
N VAL A 697 36.15 13.08 -39.88
CA VAL A 697 35.23 13.79 -38.99
C VAL A 697 35.74 15.21 -38.84
N ARG A 698 35.04 16.19 -39.42
CA ARG A 698 35.60 17.55 -39.60
C ARG A 698 35.38 18.50 -38.41
N LEU A 699 34.57 18.15 -37.40
CA LEU A 699 34.29 18.99 -36.22
C LEU A 699 34.02 18.17 -34.94
N ASN A 700 35.04 17.53 -34.33
CA ASN A 700 34.87 16.88 -33.03
C ASN A 700 36.05 17.10 -32.08
N SER A 701 35.92 18.07 -31.17
CA SER A 701 36.90 18.27 -30.09
C SER A 701 36.64 17.36 -28.88
N ARG A 702 35.55 16.59 -28.82
CA ARG A 702 35.14 15.79 -27.65
C ARG A 702 35.20 14.27 -27.81
N LEU A 703 35.65 13.77 -28.95
CA LEU A 703 35.76 12.33 -29.19
C LEU A 703 36.85 11.73 -28.29
N HIS A 704 36.46 10.85 -27.37
CA HIS A 704 37.36 10.17 -26.44
C HIS A 704 37.76 8.77 -26.94
N THR A 705 36.85 8.08 -27.63
CA THR A 705 37.03 6.71 -28.10
C THR A 705 36.67 6.58 -29.57
N LEU A 706 37.61 6.07 -30.37
CA LEU A 706 37.43 5.77 -31.78
C LEU A 706 37.87 4.34 -32.08
N ASN A 707 36.94 3.55 -32.64
CA ASN A 707 37.21 2.19 -33.13
C ASN A 707 36.99 2.13 -34.65
N LEU A 708 38.06 1.84 -35.38
CA LEU A 708 38.12 1.65 -36.84
C LEU A 708 38.73 0.28 -37.19
N SER A 709 38.67 -0.67 -36.26
CA SER A 709 39.23 -2.00 -36.46
C SER A 709 38.56 -2.75 -37.61
N TYR A 710 39.31 -3.65 -38.27
CA TYR A 710 38.78 -4.45 -39.39
C TYR A 710 38.20 -3.59 -40.53
N THR A 711 38.82 -2.45 -40.81
CA THR A 711 38.50 -1.58 -41.96
C THR A 711 39.54 -1.71 -43.09
N GLN A 712 39.30 -1.06 -44.23
CA GLN A 712 40.20 -1.03 -45.38
C GLN A 712 40.95 0.31 -45.50
N LEU A 713 41.09 1.05 -44.39
CA LEU A 713 41.77 2.34 -44.35
C LEU A 713 43.28 2.16 -44.53
N GLU A 714 43.88 2.92 -45.45
CA GLU A 714 45.35 2.94 -45.62
C GLU A 714 46.01 4.05 -44.81
N GLU A 715 45.24 5.04 -44.38
CA GLU A 715 45.65 6.17 -43.56
C GLU A 715 44.52 6.63 -42.65
N VAL A 716 44.87 7.28 -41.56
CA VAL A 716 43.92 7.96 -40.65
C VAL A 716 44.59 9.22 -40.09
N ASP A 717 43.89 10.35 -40.21
CA ASP A 717 44.29 11.60 -39.58
C ASP A 717 43.50 11.79 -38.27
N ILE A 718 44.24 11.85 -37.16
CA ILE A 718 43.70 12.08 -35.82
C ILE A 718 44.10 13.44 -35.25
N ALA A 719 44.84 14.28 -35.98
CA ALA A 719 45.45 15.50 -35.47
C ALA A 719 44.42 16.48 -34.89
N THR A 720 43.22 16.52 -35.47
CA THR A 720 42.12 17.40 -35.04
C THR A 720 41.31 16.89 -33.84
N MET A 721 41.53 15.63 -33.41
CA MET A 721 40.75 14.96 -32.35
C MET A 721 41.38 15.15 -30.96
N ASN A 722 41.41 16.39 -30.47
CA ASN A 722 42.22 16.81 -29.30
C ASN A 722 41.90 16.12 -27.96
N GLU A 723 40.72 15.52 -27.79
CA GLU A 723 40.33 14.79 -26.57
C GLU A 723 40.44 13.26 -26.73
N LEU A 724 40.92 12.76 -27.88
CA LEU A 724 41.02 11.32 -28.14
C LEU A 724 41.99 10.64 -27.17
N ARG A 725 41.47 9.65 -26.43
CA ARG A 725 42.24 8.85 -25.46
C ARG A 725 42.39 7.40 -25.88
N THR A 726 41.40 6.86 -26.59
CA THR A 726 41.37 5.47 -27.03
C THR A 726 41.23 5.41 -28.55
N LEU A 727 42.21 4.83 -29.21
CA LEU A 727 42.20 4.57 -30.65
C LEU A 727 42.43 3.09 -30.91
N VAL A 728 41.50 2.45 -31.61
CA VAL A 728 41.59 1.04 -31.99
C VAL A 728 41.49 0.96 -33.51
N ILE A 729 42.58 0.57 -34.19
CA ILE A 729 42.68 0.44 -35.65
C ILE A 729 43.32 -0.89 -36.05
N ASN A 730 43.22 -1.91 -35.21
CA ASN A 730 43.79 -3.22 -35.49
C ASN A 730 43.13 -3.87 -36.72
N HIS A 731 43.87 -4.75 -37.41
CA HIS A 731 43.43 -5.40 -38.64
C HIS A 731 43.04 -4.40 -39.75
N THR A 732 43.87 -3.38 -39.97
CA THR A 732 43.72 -2.41 -41.08
C THR A 732 44.97 -2.36 -41.95
N PRO A 733 44.88 -1.97 -43.24
CA PRO A 733 46.06 -1.83 -44.09
C PRO A 733 46.91 -0.58 -43.81
N ILE A 734 46.67 0.14 -42.71
CA ILE A 734 47.38 1.38 -42.33
C ILE A 734 48.88 1.10 -42.21
N SER A 735 49.69 1.87 -42.95
CA SER A 735 51.15 1.70 -42.99
C SER A 735 51.92 2.75 -42.20
N GLN A 736 51.27 3.86 -41.87
CA GLN A 736 51.84 4.97 -41.11
C GLN A 736 50.77 5.58 -40.22
N LEU A 737 51.16 5.98 -39.00
CA LEU A 737 50.31 6.69 -38.07
C LEU A 737 51.15 7.74 -37.33
N ALA A 738 50.72 9.00 -37.37
CA ALA A 738 51.26 10.03 -36.50
C ALA A 738 50.66 9.87 -35.10
N LEU A 739 51.50 9.61 -34.11
CA LEU A 739 51.05 9.44 -32.73
C LEU A 739 50.89 10.78 -32.03
N GLU A 740 49.87 10.87 -31.19
CA GLU A 740 49.53 12.04 -30.39
C GLU A 740 49.71 11.72 -28.90
N ALA A 741 50.43 12.57 -28.14
CA ALA A 741 50.80 12.32 -26.74
C ALA A 741 49.61 12.13 -25.78
N ARG A 742 48.42 12.60 -26.19
CA ARG A 742 47.16 12.47 -25.44
C ARG A 742 46.62 11.04 -25.33
N LEU A 743 46.99 10.14 -26.25
CA LEU A 743 46.49 8.77 -26.29
C LEU A 743 46.87 8.00 -25.01
N LYS A 744 45.93 7.22 -24.48
CA LYS A 744 46.09 6.36 -23.31
C LYS A 744 45.95 4.88 -23.64
N HIS A 745 45.16 4.57 -24.67
CA HIS A 745 45.05 3.24 -25.22
C HIS A 745 45.11 3.31 -26.74
N LEU A 746 46.03 2.55 -27.33
CA LEU A 746 46.24 2.46 -28.76
C LEU A 746 46.35 1.00 -29.17
N ASP A 747 45.46 0.52 -30.02
CA ASP A 747 45.62 -0.80 -30.64
C ASP A 747 45.85 -0.66 -32.14
N ILE A 748 47.08 -0.98 -32.56
CA ILE A 748 47.55 -1.01 -33.95
C ILE A 748 48.05 -2.41 -34.33
N SER A 749 47.53 -3.44 -33.67
CA SER A 749 47.86 -4.83 -33.95
C SER A 749 47.42 -5.25 -35.35
N ASN A 750 48.19 -6.12 -36.01
CA ASN A 750 47.90 -6.62 -37.36
C ASN A 750 47.64 -5.49 -38.39
N THR A 751 48.48 -4.46 -38.37
CA THR A 751 48.49 -3.37 -39.35
C THR A 751 49.70 -3.52 -40.30
N LYS A 752 49.97 -2.51 -41.13
CA LYS A 752 51.21 -2.41 -41.92
C LYS A 752 52.20 -1.40 -41.35
N VAL A 753 51.96 -0.90 -40.12
CA VAL A 753 52.87 0.04 -39.47
C VAL A 753 54.18 -0.66 -39.16
N THR A 754 55.29 -0.12 -39.67
CA THR A 754 56.64 -0.67 -39.42
C THR A 754 57.56 0.26 -38.69
N LYS A 755 57.17 1.52 -38.50
CA LYS A 755 57.95 2.54 -37.80
C LYS A 755 57.06 3.23 -36.78
N LEU A 756 57.52 3.31 -35.55
CA LEU A 756 56.81 3.97 -34.46
C LEU A 756 57.66 5.11 -33.91
N HIS A 757 57.07 6.30 -33.84
CA HIS A 757 57.67 7.48 -33.24
C HIS A 757 56.81 7.93 -32.05
N LEU A 758 57.37 7.88 -30.85
CA LEU A 758 56.69 8.30 -29.62
C LEU A 758 56.95 9.80 -29.39
N PRO A 759 55.90 10.66 -29.39
CA PRO A 759 56.07 12.09 -29.21
C PRO A 759 56.51 12.47 -27.78
N ASP A 760 56.90 13.73 -27.62
CA ASP A 760 57.19 14.33 -26.31
C ASP A 760 55.94 14.34 -25.40
N ASP A 761 56.15 14.34 -24.09
CA ASP A 761 55.12 14.33 -23.04
C ASP A 761 54.12 13.15 -23.09
N MET A 762 54.44 12.07 -23.81
CA MET A 762 53.60 10.86 -23.83
C MET A 762 53.74 10.11 -22.51
N GLU A 763 52.64 9.98 -21.77
CA GLU A 763 52.63 9.34 -20.45
C GLU A 763 51.46 8.40 -20.21
N ASN A 764 51.71 7.30 -19.48
CA ASN A 764 50.71 6.31 -19.05
C ASN A 764 49.88 5.77 -20.21
N THR A 765 50.56 5.32 -21.27
CA THR A 765 49.92 4.83 -22.49
C THR A 765 50.20 3.36 -22.71
N GLU A 766 49.15 2.63 -23.07
CA GLU A 766 49.21 1.25 -23.53
C GLU A 766 49.12 1.21 -25.05
N ILE A 767 50.09 0.57 -25.69
CA ILE A 767 50.19 0.43 -27.14
C ILE A 767 50.24 -1.07 -27.46
N TYR A 768 49.21 -1.56 -28.13
CA TYR A 768 49.13 -2.92 -28.66
C TYR A 768 49.63 -2.93 -30.10
N PHE A 769 50.72 -3.65 -30.33
CA PHE A 769 51.44 -3.70 -31.61
C PHE A 769 51.59 -5.13 -32.11
N ALA A 770 50.72 -6.05 -31.68
CA ALA A 770 50.85 -7.48 -31.96
C ALA A 770 50.76 -7.80 -33.46
N GLY A 771 51.45 -8.85 -33.92
CA GLY A 771 51.39 -9.34 -35.31
C GLY A 771 51.93 -8.39 -36.39
N ASN A 772 52.78 -7.42 -36.03
CA ASN A 772 53.40 -6.45 -36.94
C ASN A 772 54.91 -6.68 -37.10
N THR A 773 55.55 -5.94 -38.01
CA THR A 773 57.02 -5.87 -38.13
C THR A 773 57.55 -4.49 -37.70
N LEU A 774 58.11 -4.36 -36.50
CA LEU A 774 58.68 -3.12 -35.99
C LEU A 774 60.14 -2.95 -36.45
N SER A 775 60.32 -2.25 -37.57
CA SER A 775 61.63 -1.95 -38.16
C SER A 775 62.38 -0.81 -37.46
N SER A 776 61.66 0.16 -36.88
CA SER A 776 62.25 1.30 -36.20
C SER A 776 61.33 1.80 -35.08
N LEU A 777 61.91 2.03 -33.89
CA LEU A 777 61.25 2.66 -32.76
C LEU A 777 62.10 3.85 -32.31
N THR A 778 61.48 5.02 -32.23
CA THR A 778 62.13 6.27 -31.83
C THR A 778 61.23 7.06 -30.89
N ALA A 779 61.80 8.00 -30.15
CA ALA A 779 61.04 8.93 -29.32
C ALA A 779 61.69 10.32 -29.29
N THR A 780 60.90 11.36 -28.99
CA THR A 780 61.38 12.74 -28.75
C THR A 780 61.04 13.19 -27.36
N GLY A 781 61.95 13.90 -26.68
CA GLY A 781 61.66 14.49 -25.37
C GLY A 781 61.46 13.46 -24.25
N SER A 782 60.44 13.62 -23.41
CA SER A 782 60.20 12.83 -22.20
C SER A 782 59.03 11.86 -22.36
N GLN A 783 59.27 10.56 -22.16
CA GLN A 783 58.23 9.54 -22.05
C GLN A 783 58.15 9.00 -20.63
N ARG A 784 56.94 8.59 -20.20
CA ARG A 784 56.75 7.99 -18.89
C ARG A 784 55.72 6.87 -18.88
N ASN A 785 56.11 5.70 -18.35
CA ASN A 785 55.20 4.57 -18.13
C ASN A 785 54.45 4.16 -19.41
N ILE A 786 55.19 4.01 -20.51
CA ILE A 786 54.64 3.48 -21.77
C ILE A 786 54.75 1.95 -21.75
N ARG A 787 53.66 1.27 -22.08
CA ARG A 787 53.59 -0.19 -22.17
C ARG A 787 53.34 -0.57 -23.62
N LEU A 788 54.29 -1.28 -24.22
CA LEU A 788 54.23 -1.72 -25.61
C LEU A 788 54.08 -3.24 -25.67
N PHE A 789 52.95 -3.73 -26.15
CA PHE A 789 52.64 -5.15 -26.26
C PHE A 789 52.98 -5.65 -27.67
N LEU A 790 53.89 -6.63 -27.77
CA LEU A 790 54.59 -7.03 -29.00
C LEU A 790 54.37 -8.50 -29.38
N GLU A 791 53.28 -9.10 -28.92
CA GLU A 791 52.99 -10.52 -29.17
C GLU A 791 52.97 -10.84 -30.67
N GLY A 792 53.70 -11.88 -31.07
CA GLY A 792 53.78 -12.31 -32.47
C GLY A 792 54.43 -11.30 -33.43
N SER A 793 55.02 -10.22 -32.92
CA SER A 793 55.63 -9.16 -33.74
C SER A 793 57.12 -9.43 -34.01
N GLU A 794 57.56 -9.11 -35.22
CA GLU A 794 58.98 -9.13 -35.58
C GLU A 794 59.64 -7.80 -35.22
N LEU A 795 60.82 -7.86 -34.60
CA LEU A 795 61.57 -6.68 -34.12
C LEU A 795 62.95 -6.63 -34.79
N SER A 796 63.32 -5.48 -35.35
CA SER A 796 64.69 -5.23 -35.79
C SER A 796 65.65 -5.11 -34.59
N ASP A 797 66.94 -5.33 -34.82
CA ASP A 797 67.97 -5.15 -33.79
C ASP A 797 67.97 -3.72 -33.22
N GLN A 798 67.73 -2.73 -34.08
CA GLN A 798 67.59 -1.33 -33.68
C GLN A 798 66.40 -1.11 -32.73
N ALA A 799 65.23 -1.70 -33.03
CA ALA A 799 64.05 -1.56 -32.18
C ALA A 799 64.23 -2.28 -30.83
N ARG A 800 64.88 -3.45 -30.82
CA ARG A 800 65.24 -4.17 -29.59
C ARG A 800 66.19 -3.37 -28.72
N GLU A 801 67.28 -2.86 -29.30
CA GLU A 801 68.27 -2.05 -28.58
C GLU A 801 67.63 -0.79 -27.99
N PHE A 802 66.75 -0.12 -28.75
CA PHE A 802 66.00 1.03 -28.24
C PHE A 802 65.14 0.68 -27.03
N LEU A 803 64.41 -0.44 -27.07
CA LEU A 803 63.60 -0.90 -25.93
C LEU A 803 64.45 -1.21 -24.71
N ILE A 804 65.64 -1.82 -24.89
CA ILE A 804 66.58 -2.14 -23.80
C ILE A 804 67.14 -0.87 -23.16
N ILE A 805 67.56 0.12 -23.95
CA ILE A 805 68.10 1.38 -23.45
C ILE A 805 67.05 2.18 -22.66
N ASN A 806 65.77 2.10 -23.08
CA ASN A 806 64.69 2.93 -22.53
C ASN A 806 63.73 2.18 -21.57
N GLN A 807 64.09 1.00 -21.04
CA GLN A 807 63.23 0.17 -20.17
C GLN A 807 62.66 0.87 -18.93
N GLY A 808 63.32 1.94 -18.46
CA GLY A 808 62.84 2.75 -17.34
C GLY A 808 61.58 3.57 -17.65
N GLN A 809 61.38 3.94 -18.92
CA GLN A 809 60.30 4.80 -19.39
C GLN A 809 59.31 4.06 -20.32
N ILE A 810 59.83 3.14 -21.14
CA ILE A 810 59.09 2.37 -22.14
C ILE A 810 59.35 0.89 -21.90
N ARG A 811 58.32 0.11 -21.59
CA ARG A 811 58.43 -1.33 -21.33
C ARG A 811 57.79 -2.12 -22.46
N GLY A 812 58.59 -2.94 -23.12
CA GLY A 812 58.11 -3.94 -24.08
C GLY A 812 57.64 -5.21 -23.36
N PHE A 813 56.48 -5.72 -23.73
CA PHE A 813 55.86 -6.92 -23.19
C PHE A 813 55.62 -7.95 -24.30
N LEU A 814 56.01 -9.20 -24.02
CA LEU A 814 55.64 -10.36 -24.81
C LEU A 814 54.63 -11.17 -23.98
N CYS A 815 53.36 -11.07 -24.37
CA CYS A 815 52.27 -11.84 -23.76
C CYS A 815 51.93 -13.02 -24.67
N ARG A 816 51.36 -14.10 -24.13
CA ARG A 816 50.69 -15.16 -24.92
C ARG A 816 49.18 -14.96 -25.01
N ASP A 817 48.65 -14.12 -24.13
CA ASP A 817 47.25 -13.75 -24.05
C ASP A 817 47.17 -12.32 -23.49
N LEU A 818 46.68 -11.40 -24.30
CA LEU A 818 46.53 -9.98 -23.95
C LEU A 818 45.39 -9.75 -22.93
N SER A 819 44.53 -10.75 -22.69
CA SER A 819 43.46 -10.68 -21.68
C SER A 819 43.94 -11.00 -20.25
N VAL A 820 45.17 -11.52 -20.09
CA VAL A 820 45.77 -11.88 -18.80
C VAL A 820 47.13 -11.18 -18.62
N PRO A 821 47.17 -9.90 -18.21
CA PRO A 821 48.41 -9.10 -18.14
C PRO A 821 49.50 -9.67 -17.22
N ALA A 822 49.15 -10.58 -16.31
CA ALA A 822 50.06 -11.23 -15.38
C ALA A 822 50.98 -12.28 -16.04
N GLU A 823 50.63 -12.77 -17.24
CA GLU A 823 51.45 -13.75 -17.98
C GLU A 823 52.41 -13.09 -18.98
N CYS A 824 52.45 -11.77 -19.03
CA CYS A 824 53.34 -11.02 -19.91
C CYS A 824 54.78 -11.05 -19.41
N THR A 825 55.70 -11.50 -20.27
CA THR A 825 57.14 -11.42 -19.99
C THR A 825 57.65 -10.06 -20.46
N ILE A 826 58.33 -9.32 -19.58
CA ILE A 826 59.01 -8.08 -19.99
C ILE A 826 60.17 -8.47 -20.91
N LEU A 827 60.31 -7.78 -22.03
CA LEU A 827 61.43 -7.98 -22.95
C LEU A 827 62.73 -7.52 -22.27
N THR A 828 63.43 -8.47 -21.64
CA THR A 828 64.73 -8.27 -20.99
C THR A 828 65.79 -9.10 -21.72
N HIS A 829 66.70 -8.39 -22.40
CA HIS A 829 67.80 -8.89 -23.24
C HIS A 829 67.38 -9.68 -24.49
#